data_AF-A0A973SF54-F1
#
_entry.id   AF-A0A973SF54-F1
#
_cell.length_a   1.000
_cell.length_b   1.000
_cell.length_c   1.000
_cell.angle_alpha   90.00
_cell.angle_beta   90.00
_cell.angle_gamma   90.00
#
_symmetry.space_group_name_H-M   'P 1'
#
loop_
_entity.id
_entity.type
_entity.pdbx_description
1 polymer ?
#
loop_
_entity_poly.entity_id
_entity_poly.type
_entity_poly.pdbx_seq_one_letter_code
_entity_poly.pdbx_strand_id
1 'polypeptide(L)'
;MLAGTVVCTSAVQAAPAVGNATPAATGSASVPRLALPAGAAHQMGWQAGTSPSIAVAADGTSRIAFQASDGSLWTRSSSGAAGEVDGANGGHQVMPGTSPAIAALPNGTYETVYHSTDGLLDQVSPSGAVSSLGLLMAPGSSPSLAVAADGSWEVAFPASDGKLWTTTSAGAAGEVDAANGGHPLMPGASAAIGALPRGGYQIVYPSSDGLMDQVAPSGAVSTLALGMWAGTSPGIAVASDGSWEVAFQASDGKLWTTTSGGAAGEVDGANGGHLVMPGTSPAVAALHSGGYEVVYTSTDGLLDGVSPTGAVASLGLGMWSDSSPAIAASGAGFQEAVEANTSKLWTQESGGAAADTGLTMRLSFSITTASTPVGFVQAVTGHPGAIVHVAGDVNLDLSGLSGLGVASGVQLLGDRRFFPAGPRIFTTSFPRDLFTVGSSSTSADNVRISGLRLDGGESTDPFSAVDQPDADGIQVHSSRNVEIDHDEIYGWRGAAVAVDDELNRIDLTNADTVRIHDNYIHHNQHPTGEILGGGHGAGYGVGTFNGAYALIERNVFDFNRHDVTSDGRDGSGYLFYRNLLLPHGGDNTGDTNTQAIDVHGQGTCTTLGIPFGGDHNCGPAGEYYDAEYNTIEYTAGPAVHLRGIPSITMDVANNVFANSSADDALESNFPGTMTNVGIGNVFGHNAFDTTPTTNADFDGDGKPDRFLATGAGLWYQASSMPVAHGNDGNCYSIDPLHPCDPDGGPAVGRWVFLGQSTASASGVQLRDVNGDGRPDVVLTSGLIPLLTEPVEDNTSQPLNAGPQLPDVRGYTSADAVGKLRAAGYPVSQTCLNGNCTHPNSDFVLSQDQPPGIAVATRGANLHPPVLLGIERITND
;
A
#
# COMPACT_ATOMS: atom_id res chain seq x y z
N MET A 1 -30.28 34.63 -38.81
CA MET A 1 -30.34 35.96 -38.19
C MET A 1 -28.99 36.22 -37.55
N LEU A 2 -28.33 37.30 -37.96
CA LEU A 2 -27.07 37.80 -37.40
C LEU A 2 -27.36 38.53 -36.07
N ALA A 3 -26.43 38.43 -35.11
CA ALA A 3 -25.69 39.55 -34.51
C ALA A 3 -25.22 39.22 -33.08
N GLY A 4 -23.98 39.61 -32.77
CA GLY A 4 -23.53 39.74 -31.37
C GLY A 4 -22.02 39.71 -31.17
N THR A 5 -21.28 40.68 -31.72
CA THR A 5 -19.87 40.94 -31.36
C THR A 5 -19.81 42.20 -30.50
N VAL A 6 -19.20 42.11 -29.31
CA VAL A 6 -18.60 43.26 -28.60
C VAL A 6 -17.30 42.77 -27.94
N VAL A 7 -16.23 43.52 -28.19
CA VAL A 7 -14.87 43.40 -27.65
C VAL A 7 -14.72 44.33 -26.43
N CYS A 8 -13.93 43.93 -25.42
CA CYS A 8 -13.03 44.83 -24.66
C CYS A 8 -12.08 44.07 -23.69
N THR A 9 -10.81 43.99 -24.10
CA THR A 9 -9.53 44.12 -23.36
C THR A 9 -9.42 43.99 -21.83
N SER A 10 -8.43 43.22 -21.38
CA SER A 10 -7.71 43.44 -20.11
C SER A 10 -6.19 43.21 -20.27
N ALA A 11 -5.42 44.02 -19.55
CA ALA A 11 -4.02 44.36 -19.78
C ALA A 11 -3.01 43.29 -19.34
N VAL A 12 -1.90 43.22 -20.08
CA VAL A 12 -0.65 42.53 -19.71
C VAL A 12 0.17 43.47 -18.84
N GLN A 13 0.57 43.01 -17.66
CA GLN A 13 1.45 43.74 -16.74
C GLN A 13 2.86 43.16 -16.87
N ALA A 14 3.79 44.00 -17.33
CA ALA A 14 5.19 43.67 -17.56
C ALA A 14 5.99 43.59 -16.24
N ALA A 15 6.84 42.56 -16.12
CA ALA A 15 7.89 42.47 -15.11
C ALA A 15 9.21 43.08 -15.64
N PRO A 16 10.04 43.73 -14.81
CA PRO A 16 11.25 44.40 -15.26
C PRO A 16 12.44 43.44 -15.37
N ALA A 17 13.29 43.71 -16.36
CA ALA A 17 14.55 43.02 -16.64
C ALA A 17 15.64 43.37 -15.61
N VAL A 18 16.46 42.38 -15.23
CA VAL A 18 17.80 42.59 -14.66
C VAL A 18 18.77 41.53 -15.16
N GLY A 19 19.82 41.98 -15.86
CA GLY A 19 21.20 41.56 -15.58
C GLY A 19 21.75 40.28 -16.26
N ASN A 20 22.45 40.50 -17.37
CA ASN A 20 23.33 39.56 -18.05
C ASN A 20 24.57 39.21 -17.20
N ALA A 21 24.89 37.92 -17.02
CA ALA A 21 26.23 37.44 -16.63
C ALA A 21 26.50 36.05 -17.22
N THR A 22 27.58 35.93 -18.00
CA THR A 22 28.08 34.71 -18.64
C THR A 22 28.88 33.81 -17.67
N PRO A 23 29.11 32.51 -18.00
CA PRO A 23 29.39 31.47 -17.03
C PRO A 23 30.90 31.27 -16.76
N ALA A 24 31.23 30.91 -15.53
CA ALA A 24 32.52 30.33 -15.16
C ALA A 24 32.29 28.93 -14.57
N ALA A 25 32.85 27.92 -15.23
CA ALA A 25 32.91 26.55 -14.75
C ALA A 25 33.82 26.45 -13.52
N THR A 26 33.44 25.63 -12.52
CA THR A 26 34.27 24.71 -11.72
C THR A 26 33.47 24.20 -10.52
N GLY A 27 33.49 22.88 -10.30
CA GLY A 27 33.15 22.26 -9.02
C GLY A 27 31.96 21.30 -9.06
N SER A 28 32.28 20.01 -9.02
CA SER A 28 31.40 18.91 -8.61
C SER A 28 30.65 19.27 -7.32
N ALA A 29 29.31 19.24 -7.37
CA ALA A 29 28.45 19.42 -6.20
C ALA A 29 27.46 18.25 -6.16
N SER A 30 27.68 17.39 -5.16
CA SER A 30 26.75 16.38 -4.66
C SER A 30 25.33 16.94 -4.47
N VAL A 31 24.34 16.20 -4.97
CA VAL A 31 22.91 16.46 -4.76
C VAL A 31 22.63 16.52 -3.25
N PRO A 32 22.08 17.63 -2.70
CA PRO A 32 21.68 17.66 -1.31
C PRO A 32 20.39 16.84 -1.14
N ARG A 33 20.39 15.88 -0.20
CA ARG A 33 19.17 15.21 0.26
C ARG A 33 18.14 16.27 0.66
N LEU A 34 17.06 16.36 -0.09
CA LEU A 34 15.92 17.19 0.24
C LEU A 34 15.25 16.63 1.50
N ALA A 35 15.41 17.33 2.62
CA ALA A 35 14.64 17.04 3.83
C ALA A 35 13.17 17.36 3.56
N LEU A 36 12.29 16.36 3.72
CA LEU A 36 10.84 16.54 3.68
C LEU A 36 10.43 17.60 4.72
N PRO A 37 9.55 18.56 4.38
CA PRO A 37 9.07 19.56 5.33
C PRO A 37 8.35 18.90 6.50
N ALA A 38 8.71 19.29 7.73
CA ALA A 38 7.96 18.96 8.93
C ALA A 38 6.58 19.65 8.89
N GLY A 39 5.57 18.89 8.46
CA GLY A 39 4.18 19.34 8.38
C GLY A 39 3.23 18.38 7.65
N ALA A 40 3.65 17.13 7.40
CA ALA A 40 2.76 16.13 6.80
C ALA A 40 1.64 15.78 7.79
N ALA A 41 0.39 16.10 7.42
CA ALA A 41 -0.76 15.44 8.01
C ALA A 41 -0.54 13.93 7.86
N HIS A 42 -0.61 13.17 8.96
CA HIS A 42 -0.55 11.71 8.90
C HIS A 42 -1.73 11.24 8.04
N GLN A 43 -1.43 10.77 6.82
CA GLN A 43 -2.42 10.16 5.92
C GLN A 43 -2.64 8.73 6.39
N MET A 44 -3.50 8.53 7.38
CA MET A 44 -3.91 7.21 7.85
C MET A 44 -5.38 7.01 7.50
N GLY A 45 -5.66 5.98 6.70
CA GLY A 45 -7.00 5.72 6.21
C GLY A 45 -7.92 5.14 7.28
N TRP A 46 -9.12 4.74 6.88
CA TRP A 46 -10.12 4.12 7.75
C TRP A 46 -10.42 2.71 7.24
N GLN A 47 -10.70 1.77 8.13
CA GLN A 47 -11.03 0.41 7.72
C GLN A 47 -12.48 0.36 7.19
N ALA A 48 -12.66 -0.06 5.93
CA ALA A 48 -14.00 -0.17 5.34
C ALA A 48 -14.91 -1.11 6.16
N GLY A 49 -16.20 -0.80 6.22
CA GLY A 49 -17.19 -1.56 6.97
C GLY A 49 -17.11 -1.38 8.49
N THR A 50 -16.53 -0.27 8.96
CA THR A 50 -16.44 0.07 10.39
C THR A 50 -17.01 1.46 10.65
N SER A 51 -17.43 1.73 11.88
CA SER A 51 -18.09 2.97 12.27
C SER A 51 -17.33 3.66 13.42
N PRO A 52 -17.39 5.01 13.52
CA PRO A 52 -16.80 5.72 14.65
C PRO A 52 -17.52 5.38 15.95
N SER A 53 -16.88 5.67 17.08
CA SER A 53 -17.55 5.84 18.36
C SER A 53 -17.14 7.17 18.97
N ILE A 54 -18.09 7.93 19.54
CA ILE A 54 -17.83 9.24 20.15
C ILE A 54 -18.34 9.28 21.59
N ALA A 55 -17.56 9.90 22.48
CA ALA A 55 -17.97 10.19 23.85
C ALA A 55 -17.66 11.65 24.19
N VAL A 56 -18.55 12.31 24.92
CA VAL A 56 -18.39 13.69 25.40
C VAL A 56 -18.39 13.67 26.92
N ALA A 57 -17.31 14.18 27.53
CA ALA A 57 -17.18 14.34 28.97
C ALA A 57 -17.98 15.54 29.48
N ALA A 58 -18.21 15.58 30.80
CA ALA A 58 -18.99 16.65 31.45
C ALA A 58 -18.37 18.05 31.32
N ASP A 59 -17.07 18.15 31.06
CA ASP A 59 -16.37 19.40 30.79
C ASP A 59 -16.50 19.87 29.33
N GLY A 60 -17.20 19.11 28.50
CA GLY A 60 -17.41 19.38 27.08
C GLY A 60 -16.27 18.92 26.18
N THR A 61 -15.21 18.32 26.73
CA THR A 61 -14.22 17.61 25.91
C THR A 61 -14.86 16.39 25.29
N SER A 62 -14.47 16.01 24.08
CA SER A 62 -14.94 14.78 23.48
C SER A 62 -13.82 14.02 22.80
N ARG A 63 -14.02 12.71 22.69
CA ARG A 63 -13.11 11.78 22.04
C ARG A 63 -13.85 10.91 21.05
N ILE A 64 -13.20 10.65 19.93
CA ILE A 64 -13.66 9.77 18.87
C ILE A 64 -12.68 8.60 18.80
N ALA A 65 -13.18 7.37 18.90
CA ALA A 65 -12.43 6.14 18.67
C ALA A 65 -12.80 5.56 17.29
N PHE A 66 -11.82 5.03 16.57
CA PHE A 66 -12.03 4.44 15.25
C PHE A 66 -10.95 3.43 14.86
N GLN A 67 -11.26 2.57 13.89
CA GLN A 67 -10.29 1.68 13.26
C GLN A 67 -9.69 2.34 12.01
N ALA A 68 -8.38 2.53 12.00
CA ALA A 68 -7.66 3.02 10.83
C ALA A 68 -7.48 1.91 9.77
N SER A 69 -7.17 2.30 8.54
CA SER A 69 -7.02 1.40 7.38
C SER A 69 -5.85 0.43 7.50
N ASP A 70 -4.90 0.72 8.40
CA ASP A 70 -3.81 -0.18 8.76
C ASP A 70 -4.22 -1.17 9.88
N GLY A 71 -5.52 -1.24 10.19
CA GLY A 71 -6.09 -2.08 11.23
C GLY A 71 -5.97 -1.51 12.63
N SER A 72 -5.24 -0.41 12.85
CA SER A 72 -4.94 0.07 14.20
C SER A 72 -6.09 0.86 14.85
N LEU A 73 -6.20 0.78 16.18
CA LEU A 73 -7.11 1.58 16.98
C LEU A 73 -6.56 3.00 17.16
N TRP A 74 -7.40 3.99 16.86
CA TRP A 74 -7.09 5.41 17.05
C TRP A 74 -8.10 6.08 17.96
N THR A 75 -7.64 7.06 18.74
CA THR A 75 -8.52 8.00 19.44
C THR A 75 -8.12 9.45 19.18
N ARG A 76 -9.10 10.36 19.12
CA ARG A 76 -8.86 11.78 18.82
C ARG A 76 -9.84 12.71 19.51
N SER A 77 -9.40 13.92 19.88
CA SER A 77 -10.28 15.01 20.32
C SER A 77 -11.05 15.66 19.16
N SER A 78 -12.36 15.91 19.33
CA SER A 78 -13.18 16.56 18.28
C SER A 78 -12.76 18.01 18.00
N SER A 79 -12.16 18.70 18.97
CA SER A 79 -11.80 20.13 18.86
C SER A 79 -10.56 20.40 18.00
N GLY A 80 -9.92 19.35 17.47
CA GLY A 80 -8.85 19.48 16.49
C GLY A 80 -7.59 20.20 16.98
N ALA A 81 -7.36 20.32 18.30
CA ALA A 81 -6.14 20.90 18.84
C ALA A 81 -4.91 20.20 18.24
N ALA A 82 -4.07 20.97 17.54
CA ALA A 82 -2.87 20.48 16.88
C ALA A 82 -1.89 19.97 17.94
N GLY A 83 -1.84 18.65 18.14
CA GLY A 83 -0.88 18.04 19.06
C GLY A 83 -1.31 16.74 19.71
N GLU A 84 -2.57 16.32 19.62
CA GLU A 84 -3.00 15.05 20.21
C GLU A 84 -3.37 14.03 19.13
N VAL A 85 -2.33 13.54 18.49
CA VAL A 85 -2.31 12.28 17.76
C VAL A 85 -1.88 11.26 18.81
N ASP A 86 -2.81 10.66 19.56
CA ASP A 86 -2.48 9.61 20.54
C ASP A 86 -2.19 8.26 19.85
N GLY A 87 -1.46 8.34 18.73
CA GLY A 87 -0.75 7.21 18.13
C GLY A 87 0.54 6.86 18.88
N ALA A 88 0.83 7.57 19.98
CA ALA A 88 2.02 7.34 20.80
C ALA A 88 1.96 6.00 21.58
N ASN A 89 0.79 5.34 21.64
CA ASN A 89 0.65 4.01 22.23
C ASN A 89 0.70 2.84 21.22
N GLY A 90 0.86 3.10 19.92
CA GLY A 90 1.30 2.10 18.94
C GLY A 90 0.32 0.97 18.59
N GLY A 91 -0.25 1.01 17.38
CA GLY A 91 -0.49 -0.19 16.56
C GLY A 91 -1.36 -1.30 17.16
N HIS A 92 -2.32 -1.01 18.02
CA HIS A 92 -3.24 -2.01 18.55
C HIS A 92 -4.23 -2.43 17.47
N GLN A 93 -4.14 -3.69 17.04
CA GLN A 93 -4.86 -4.18 15.87
C GLN A 93 -6.30 -4.52 16.24
N VAL A 94 -7.24 -3.76 15.67
CA VAL A 94 -8.68 -4.03 15.72
C VAL A 94 -9.01 -5.06 14.65
N MET A 95 -9.91 -5.99 14.94
CA MET A 95 -10.36 -6.99 13.97
C MET A 95 -11.04 -6.30 12.78
N PRO A 96 -10.66 -6.61 11.52
CA PRO A 96 -11.28 -6.01 10.34
C PRO A 96 -12.80 -6.17 10.32
N GLY A 97 -13.52 -5.11 9.96
CA GLY A 97 -14.98 -5.09 9.93
C GLY A 97 -15.64 -5.00 11.31
N THR A 98 -14.88 -4.63 12.35
CA THR A 98 -15.41 -4.39 13.70
C THR A 98 -15.08 -2.97 14.15
N SER A 99 -15.91 -2.40 15.03
CA SER A 99 -15.78 -1.02 15.48
C SER A 99 -15.42 -0.96 16.97
N PRO A 100 -14.56 -0.03 17.41
CA PRO A 100 -14.31 0.19 18.83
C PRO A 100 -15.50 0.91 19.49
N ALA A 101 -15.62 0.79 20.81
CA ALA A 101 -16.56 1.56 21.63
C ALA A 101 -15.81 2.40 22.67
N ILE A 102 -16.15 3.69 22.78
CA ILE A 102 -15.56 4.61 23.75
C ILE A 102 -16.65 5.23 24.64
N ALA A 103 -16.34 5.42 25.93
CA ALA A 103 -17.21 6.09 26.88
C ALA A 103 -16.44 7.06 27.78
N ALA A 104 -17.10 8.16 28.16
CA ALA A 104 -16.54 9.15 29.08
C ALA A 104 -16.77 8.73 30.53
N LEU A 105 -15.72 8.80 31.34
CA LEU A 105 -15.77 8.59 32.77
C LEU A 105 -16.15 9.89 33.52
N PRO A 106 -16.77 9.81 34.71
CA PRO A 106 -17.16 10.99 35.49
C PRO A 106 -16.02 11.96 35.84
N ASN A 107 -14.77 11.48 35.77
CA ASN A 107 -13.56 12.28 36.02
C ASN A 107 -13.04 13.03 34.78
N GLY A 108 -13.73 12.95 33.64
CA GLY A 108 -13.32 13.59 32.38
C GLY A 108 -12.33 12.78 31.53
N THR A 109 -12.02 11.56 31.92
CA THR A 109 -11.18 10.63 31.13
C THR A 109 -12.05 9.65 30.33
N TYR A 110 -11.42 8.77 29.54
CA TYR A 110 -12.13 7.90 28.60
C TYR A 110 -11.68 6.45 28.76
N GLU A 111 -12.62 5.53 28.59
CA GLU A 111 -12.38 4.09 28.49
C GLU A 111 -12.77 3.65 27.08
N THR A 112 -11.93 2.84 26.45
CA THR A 112 -12.19 2.30 25.10
C THR A 112 -12.10 0.78 25.13
N VAL A 113 -13.00 0.09 24.44
CA VAL A 113 -12.94 -1.37 24.24
C VAL A 113 -13.06 -1.71 22.76
N TYR A 114 -12.43 -2.79 22.34
CA TYR A 114 -12.40 -3.20 20.94
C TYR A 114 -12.20 -4.71 20.80
N HIS A 115 -12.58 -5.23 19.64
CA HIS A 115 -12.31 -6.61 19.25
C HIS A 115 -10.91 -6.65 18.64
N SER A 116 -9.94 -7.31 19.28
CA SER A 116 -8.57 -7.42 18.77
C SER A 116 -8.45 -8.46 17.68
N THR A 117 -7.42 -8.36 16.81
CA THR A 117 -7.16 -9.34 15.75
C THR A 117 -6.88 -10.76 16.26
N ASP A 118 -6.53 -10.92 17.54
CA ASP A 118 -6.41 -12.21 18.22
C ASP A 118 -7.78 -12.82 18.60
N GLY A 119 -8.90 -12.16 18.25
CA GLY A 119 -10.26 -12.62 18.52
C GLY A 119 -10.76 -12.34 19.95
N LEU A 120 -10.05 -11.47 20.69
CA LEU A 120 -10.33 -11.18 22.09
C LEU A 120 -10.97 -9.80 22.26
N LEU A 121 -11.69 -9.63 23.37
CA LEU A 121 -12.11 -8.33 23.86
C LEU A 121 -10.96 -7.68 24.64
N ASP A 122 -10.47 -6.56 24.11
CA ASP A 122 -9.38 -5.79 24.70
C ASP A 122 -9.86 -4.40 25.12
N GLN A 123 -9.18 -3.81 26.09
CA GLN A 123 -9.50 -2.48 26.62
C GLN A 123 -8.28 -1.55 26.55
N VAL A 124 -8.55 -0.26 26.41
CA VAL A 124 -7.61 0.86 26.57
C VAL A 124 -8.10 1.71 27.73
N SER A 125 -7.36 1.64 28.83
CA SER A 125 -7.65 2.37 30.06
C SER A 125 -7.46 3.89 29.89
N PRO A 126 -7.97 4.70 30.84
CA PRO A 126 -7.77 6.15 30.86
C PRO A 126 -6.32 6.64 30.79
N SER A 127 -5.35 5.81 31.18
CA SER A 127 -3.92 6.12 31.08
C SER A 127 -3.31 5.77 29.72
N GLY A 128 -4.12 5.28 28.77
CA GLY A 128 -3.67 4.75 27.48
C GLY A 128 -3.12 3.32 27.55
N ALA A 129 -3.14 2.68 28.71
CA ALA A 129 -2.62 1.33 28.85
C ALA A 129 -3.60 0.30 28.28
N VAL A 130 -3.07 -0.60 27.45
CA VAL A 130 -3.85 -1.67 26.81
C VAL A 130 -3.72 -2.98 27.58
N SER A 131 -4.84 -3.67 27.72
CA SER A 131 -4.88 -5.00 28.34
C SER A 131 -5.99 -5.84 27.73
N SER A 132 -5.71 -7.12 27.51
CA SER A 132 -6.76 -8.06 27.14
C SER A 132 -7.63 -8.45 28.33
N LEU A 133 -8.93 -8.57 28.11
CA LEU A 133 -9.87 -9.11 29.10
C LEU A 133 -9.95 -10.64 29.04
N GLY A 134 -9.31 -11.28 28.06
CA GLY A 134 -9.27 -12.74 27.92
C GLY A 134 -10.61 -13.37 27.53
N LEU A 135 -11.51 -12.58 26.92
CA LEU A 135 -12.85 -12.99 26.52
C LEU A 135 -12.93 -13.06 25.00
N LEU A 136 -13.29 -14.21 24.43
CA LEU A 136 -13.37 -14.40 22.98
C LEU A 136 -14.66 -13.81 22.41
N MET A 137 -14.53 -13.00 21.36
CA MET A 137 -15.66 -12.35 20.68
C MET A 137 -16.09 -13.12 19.42
N ALA A 138 -17.33 -12.93 18.99
CA ALA A 138 -17.84 -13.47 17.73
C ALA A 138 -17.23 -12.72 16.53
N PRO A 139 -16.79 -13.41 15.46
CA PRO A 139 -16.26 -12.77 14.26
C PRO A 139 -17.25 -11.76 13.64
N GLY A 140 -16.73 -10.62 13.19
CA GLY A 140 -17.54 -9.57 12.55
C GLY A 140 -18.49 -8.83 13.48
N SER A 141 -18.33 -8.97 14.81
CA SER A 141 -19.13 -8.24 15.79
C SER A 141 -18.30 -7.26 16.62
N SER A 142 -18.96 -6.22 17.12
CA SER A 142 -18.35 -5.12 17.85
C SER A 142 -18.82 -5.10 19.31
N PRO A 143 -17.97 -4.70 20.28
CA PRO A 143 -18.40 -4.51 21.66
C PRO A 143 -19.19 -3.21 21.83
N SER A 144 -19.98 -3.12 22.91
CA SER A 144 -20.64 -1.88 23.33
C SER A 144 -20.36 -1.62 24.81
N LEU A 145 -20.09 -0.35 25.17
CA LEU A 145 -19.58 0.06 26.48
C LEU A 145 -20.49 1.12 27.10
N ALA A 146 -20.85 0.95 28.38
CA ALA A 146 -21.55 1.96 29.15
C ALA A 146 -20.86 2.22 30.50
N VAL A 147 -20.86 3.49 30.91
CA VAL A 147 -20.26 3.95 32.17
C VAL A 147 -21.37 4.48 33.09
N ALA A 148 -21.41 3.98 34.32
CA ALA A 148 -22.30 4.44 35.37
C ALA A 148 -21.76 5.70 36.07
N ALA A 149 -22.64 6.40 36.80
CA ALA A 149 -22.29 7.65 37.47
C ALA A 149 -21.21 7.53 38.56
N ASP A 150 -20.97 6.33 39.08
CA ASP A 150 -19.91 6.04 40.04
C ASP A 150 -18.55 5.70 39.38
N GLY A 151 -18.51 5.70 38.05
CA GLY A 151 -17.33 5.37 37.24
C GLY A 151 -17.15 3.88 36.96
N SER A 152 -18.03 3.01 37.47
CA SER A 152 -18.05 1.61 37.04
C SER A 152 -18.54 1.49 35.60
N TRP A 153 -17.98 0.55 34.86
CA TRP A 153 -18.39 0.27 33.49
C TRP A 153 -18.77 -1.18 33.27
N GLU A 154 -19.63 -1.40 32.27
CA GLU A 154 -20.03 -2.71 31.77
C GLU A 154 -19.95 -2.72 30.23
N VAL A 155 -19.47 -3.84 29.69
CA VAL A 155 -19.37 -4.11 28.26
C VAL A 155 -20.36 -5.22 27.92
N ALA A 156 -21.20 -5.00 26.92
CA ALA A 156 -22.01 -6.03 26.30
C ALA A 156 -21.39 -6.42 24.95
N PHE A 157 -21.19 -7.70 24.71
CA PHE A 157 -20.56 -8.17 23.47
C PHE A 157 -21.09 -9.55 23.05
N PRO A 158 -21.11 -9.83 21.73
CA PRO A 158 -21.37 -11.18 21.23
C PRO A 158 -20.11 -12.02 21.43
N ALA A 159 -20.18 -13.10 22.20
CA ALA A 159 -19.05 -13.98 22.42
C ALA A 159 -18.90 -15.01 21.29
N SER A 160 -17.72 -15.63 21.21
CA SER A 160 -17.40 -16.62 20.16
C SER A 160 -18.34 -17.84 20.07
N ASP A 161 -19.14 -18.10 21.10
CA ASP A 161 -20.19 -19.12 21.12
C ASP A 161 -21.52 -18.66 20.49
N GLY A 162 -21.58 -17.42 19.98
CA GLY A 162 -22.73 -16.80 19.36
C GLY A 162 -23.74 -16.21 20.35
N LYS A 163 -23.42 -16.14 21.65
CA LYS A 163 -24.33 -15.66 22.70
C LYS A 163 -23.93 -14.31 23.27
N LEU A 164 -24.88 -13.67 23.96
CA LEU A 164 -24.65 -12.40 24.64
C LEU A 164 -23.90 -12.63 25.95
N TRP A 165 -22.76 -11.95 26.08
CA TRP A 165 -21.98 -11.90 27.30
C TRP A 165 -21.84 -10.47 27.79
N THR A 166 -21.64 -10.33 29.10
CA THR A 166 -21.20 -9.07 29.68
C THR A 166 -19.94 -9.23 30.51
N THR A 167 -19.19 -8.15 30.62
CA THR A 167 -18.05 -8.03 31.55
C THR A 167 -18.04 -6.66 32.19
N THR A 168 -17.54 -6.59 33.42
CA THR A 168 -17.54 -5.37 34.23
C THR A 168 -16.12 -4.89 34.53
N SER A 169 -16.01 -3.62 34.93
CA SER A 169 -14.79 -3.02 35.48
C SER A 169 -14.13 -3.78 36.63
N ALA A 170 -14.87 -4.66 37.33
CA ALA A 170 -14.36 -5.52 38.39
C ALA A 170 -13.81 -6.88 37.88
N GLY A 171 -13.85 -7.13 36.57
CA GLY A 171 -13.43 -8.38 35.93
C GLY A 171 -14.46 -9.52 36.04
N ALA A 172 -15.67 -9.26 36.55
CA ALA A 172 -16.74 -10.24 36.51
C ALA A 172 -17.27 -10.32 35.08
N ALA A 173 -17.24 -11.51 34.49
CA ALA A 173 -17.74 -11.79 33.14
C ALA A 173 -18.63 -13.04 33.12
N GLY A 174 -19.63 -13.07 32.25
CA GLY A 174 -20.48 -14.25 32.08
C GLY A 174 -21.51 -14.15 30.96
N GLU A 175 -21.97 -15.31 30.52
CA GLU A 175 -23.10 -15.47 29.61
C GLU A 175 -24.39 -14.92 30.27
N VAL A 176 -25.10 -14.05 29.55
CA VAL A 176 -26.39 -13.53 30.01
C VAL A 176 -27.40 -14.69 30.02
N ASP A 177 -28.05 -14.87 31.17
CA ASP A 177 -29.05 -15.92 31.43
C ASP A 177 -28.61 -17.35 31.05
N ALA A 178 -27.38 -17.72 31.41
CA ALA A 178 -26.83 -19.06 31.16
C ALA A 178 -27.73 -20.22 31.63
N ALA A 179 -28.55 -19.98 32.67
CA ALA A 179 -29.48 -20.97 33.22
C ALA A 179 -30.64 -21.32 32.27
N ASN A 180 -31.00 -20.42 31.34
CA ASN A 180 -32.09 -20.61 30.38
C ASN A 180 -31.61 -20.85 28.94
N GLY A 181 -30.35 -21.31 28.78
CA GLY A 181 -29.78 -21.69 27.49
C GLY A 181 -29.02 -20.58 26.76
N GLY A 182 -28.95 -19.39 27.35
CA GLY A 182 -28.26 -18.23 26.79
C GLY A 182 -29.04 -17.52 25.69
N HIS A 183 -28.51 -16.39 25.27
CA HIS A 183 -29.17 -15.50 24.32
C HIS A 183 -28.39 -15.40 23.02
N PRO A 184 -28.76 -16.20 22.00
CA PRO A 184 -28.08 -16.19 20.71
C PRO A 184 -28.38 -14.90 19.95
N LEU A 185 -27.32 -14.26 19.44
CA LEU A 185 -27.43 -13.06 18.62
C LEU A 185 -27.49 -13.41 17.13
N MET A 186 -28.02 -12.48 16.35
CA MET A 186 -27.89 -12.53 14.91
C MET A 186 -26.39 -12.43 14.51
N PRO A 187 -25.87 -13.29 13.63
CA PRO A 187 -24.48 -13.23 13.19
C PRO A 187 -24.09 -11.86 12.60
N GLY A 188 -22.93 -11.33 13.01
CA GLY A 188 -22.41 -10.04 12.56
C GLY A 188 -23.09 -8.81 13.18
N ALA A 189 -24.13 -8.99 13.99
CA ALA A 189 -24.80 -7.89 14.68
C ALA A 189 -24.23 -7.69 16.09
N SER A 190 -24.35 -6.47 16.61
CA SER A 190 -23.80 -6.08 17.91
C SER A 190 -24.91 -5.71 18.90
N ALA A 191 -24.65 -5.89 20.19
CA ALA A 191 -25.55 -5.44 21.25
C ALA A 191 -25.33 -3.95 21.56
N ALA A 192 -26.31 -3.29 22.16
CA ALA A 192 -26.19 -1.92 22.65
C ALA A 192 -26.53 -1.86 24.14
N ILE A 193 -25.73 -1.12 24.92
CA ILE A 193 -25.87 -1.02 26.38
C ILE A 193 -25.97 0.45 26.83
N GLY A 194 -26.81 0.70 27.83
CA GLY A 194 -26.93 2.00 28.49
C GLY A 194 -26.95 1.88 30.02
N ALA A 195 -26.23 2.76 30.71
CA ALA A 195 -26.16 2.78 32.17
C ALA A 195 -27.34 3.54 32.78
N LEU A 196 -28.00 2.95 33.79
CA LEU A 196 -29.13 3.60 34.47
C LEU A 196 -28.68 4.46 35.66
N PRO A 197 -29.32 5.63 35.89
CA PRO A 197 -28.94 6.54 36.99
C PRO A 197 -29.05 5.94 38.40
N ARG A 198 -29.83 4.87 38.58
CA ARG A 198 -30.05 4.19 39.87
C ARG A 198 -29.25 2.88 40.02
N GLY A 199 -28.29 2.66 39.12
CA GLY A 199 -27.49 1.44 39.06
C GLY A 199 -28.11 0.38 38.15
N GLY A 200 -27.24 -0.47 37.60
CA GLY A 200 -27.57 -1.47 36.60
C GLY A 200 -27.60 -0.90 35.18
N TYR A 201 -27.80 -1.80 34.22
CA TYR A 201 -27.69 -1.50 32.80
C TYR A 201 -28.89 -2.03 32.04
N GLN A 202 -29.26 -1.34 30.98
CA GLN A 202 -30.24 -1.78 30.01
C GLN A 202 -29.49 -2.22 28.75
N ILE A 203 -29.73 -3.44 28.29
CA ILE A 203 -29.11 -3.97 27.06
C ILE A 203 -30.22 -4.29 26.07
N VAL A 204 -29.98 -4.01 24.79
CA VAL A 204 -30.80 -4.45 23.67
C VAL A 204 -29.94 -5.09 22.60
N TYR A 205 -30.46 -6.12 21.94
CA TYR A 205 -29.72 -6.83 20.91
C TYR A 205 -30.66 -7.50 19.89
N PRO A 206 -30.21 -7.65 18.63
CA PRO A 206 -30.89 -8.47 17.65
C PRO A 206 -30.64 -9.94 17.96
N SER A 207 -31.69 -10.65 18.33
CA SER A 207 -31.62 -12.08 18.58
C SER A 207 -31.58 -12.87 17.26
N SER A 208 -31.12 -14.11 17.34
CA SER A 208 -30.93 -14.98 16.17
C SER A 208 -32.20 -15.28 15.34
N ASP A 209 -33.39 -15.01 15.88
CA ASP A 209 -34.66 -15.18 15.17
C ASP A 209 -35.10 -13.93 14.37
N GLY A 210 -34.29 -12.86 14.41
CA GLY A 210 -34.56 -11.61 13.71
C GLY A 210 -35.35 -10.59 14.52
N LEU A 211 -35.71 -10.90 15.77
CA LEU A 211 -36.40 -9.98 16.67
C LEU A 211 -35.43 -9.29 17.64
N MET A 212 -35.84 -8.13 18.12
CA MET A 212 -35.15 -7.40 19.18
C MET A 212 -35.51 -7.95 20.56
N ASP A 213 -34.48 -8.32 21.31
CA ASP A 213 -34.56 -8.68 22.71
C ASP A 213 -33.96 -7.58 23.60
N GLN A 214 -34.37 -7.58 24.86
CA GLN A 214 -33.83 -6.68 25.88
C GLN A 214 -33.45 -7.44 27.16
N VAL A 215 -32.39 -6.98 27.83
CA VAL A 215 -31.96 -7.42 29.16
C VAL A 215 -32.22 -6.28 30.15
N ALA A 216 -33.14 -6.50 31.07
CA ALA A 216 -33.43 -5.56 32.14
C ALA A 216 -32.31 -5.56 33.20
N PRO A 217 -32.21 -4.53 34.07
CA PRO A 217 -31.17 -4.43 35.10
C PRO A 217 -31.18 -5.59 36.11
N SER A 218 -32.29 -6.30 36.22
CA SER A 218 -32.39 -7.53 37.04
C SER A 218 -31.75 -8.75 36.40
N GLY A 219 -31.20 -8.63 35.18
CA GLY A 219 -30.76 -9.73 34.32
C GLY A 219 -31.91 -10.48 33.63
N ALA A 220 -33.15 -9.97 33.73
CA ALA A 220 -34.31 -10.62 33.11
C ALA A 220 -34.36 -10.29 31.62
N VAL A 221 -34.55 -11.31 30.78
CA VAL A 221 -34.64 -11.14 29.33
C VAL A 221 -36.07 -11.24 28.84
N SER A 222 -36.41 -10.39 27.88
CA SER A 222 -37.72 -10.38 27.22
C SER A 222 -37.60 -9.92 25.77
N THR A 223 -38.43 -10.49 24.90
CA THR A 223 -38.52 -10.11 23.49
C THR A 223 -39.49 -8.95 23.29
N LEU A 224 -39.06 -7.92 22.57
CA LEU A 224 -39.90 -6.75 22.24
C LEU A 224 -40.83 -7.00 21.05
N ALA A 225 -40.63 -8.11 20.33
CA ALA A 225 -41.37 -8.49 19.11
C ALA A 225 -41.25 -7.45 17.99
N LEU A 226 -40.08 -6.80 17.90
CA LEU A 226 -39.73 -5.82 16.88
C LEU A 226 -38.70 -6.45 15.93
N GLY A 227 -39.03 -6.56 14.65
CA GLY A 227 -38.14 -7.14 13.64
C GLY A 227 -37.02 -6.18 13.24
N MET A 228 -35.79 -6.68 13.18
CA MET A 228 -34.61 -5.90 12.79
C MET A 228 -34.12 -6.28 11.40
N TRP A 229 -33.53 -5.31 10.69
CA TRP A 229 -32.86 -5.58 9.42
C TRP A 229 -31.58 -6.40 9.66
N ALA A 230 -31.33 -7.38 8.78
CA ALA A 230 -30.18 -8.27 8.97
C ALA A 230 -28.85 -7.51 8.79
N GLY A 231 -27.90 -7.76 9.69
CA GLY A 231 -26.58 -7.12 9.64
C GLY A 231 -26.53 -5.69 10.19
N THR A 232 -27.58 -5.21 10.85
CA THR A 232 -27.57 -3.91 11.56
C THR A 232 -27.63 -4.09 13.07
N SER A 233 -27.21 -3.05 13.79
CA SER A 233 -27.19 -3.01 15.25
C SER A 233 -28.13 -1.91 15.77
N PRO A 234 -28.76 -2.07 16.93
CA PRO A 234 -29.54 -1.02 17.57
C PRO A 234 -28.62 0.02 18.22
N GLY A 235 -29.10 1.25 18.41
CA GLY A 235 -28.54 2.23 19.32
C GLY A 235 -29.44 2.42 20.54
N ILE A 236 -28.88 2.64 21.73
CA ILE A 236 -29.64 2.94 22.95
C ILE A 236 -29.08 4.15 23.67
N ALA A 237 -29.95 5.01 24.18
CA ALA A 237 -29.58 6.10 25.07
C ALA A 237 -30.46 6.11 26.32
N VAL A 238 -29.86 6.44 27.46
CA VAL A 238 -30.53 6.48 28.76
C VAL A 238 -30.50 7.92 29.29
N ALA A 239 -31.68 8.47 29.57
CA ALA A 239 -31.82 9.80 30.16
C ALA A 239 -31.58 9.80 31.67
N SER A 240 -31.33 10.99 32.23
CA SER A 240 -31.07 11.18 33.66
C SER A 240 -32.24 10.82 34.59
N ASP A 241 -33.47 10.71 34.06
CA ASP A 241 -34.64 10.25 34.80
C ASP A 241 -34.80 8.71 34.79
N GLY A 242 -33.92 8.01 34.05
CA GLY A 242 -33.93 6.56 33.87
C GLY A 242 -34.84 6.06 32.75
N SER A 243 -35.51 6.95 32.01
CA SER A 243 -36.11 6.59 30.73
C SER A 243 -35.01 6.26 29.72
N TRP A 244 -35.34 5.46 28.72
CA TRP A 244 -34.45 5.14 27.62
C TRP A 244 -35.19 5.11 26.29
N GLU A 245 -34.45 5.37 25.22
CA GLU A 245 -34.90 5.21 23.83
C GLU A 245 -33.90 4.36 23.06
N VAL A 246 -34.45 3.50 22.20
CA VAL A 246 -33.71 2.64 21.28
C VAL A 246 -34.08 3.05 19.86
N ALA A 247 -33.07 3.28 19.02
CA ALA A 247 -33.21 3.54 17.59
C ALA A 247 -32.65 2.36 16.79
N PHE A 248 -33.36 1.94 15.74
CA PHE A 248 -32.95 0.78 14.95
C PHE A 248 -33.51 0.80 13.53
N GLN A 249 -32.82 0.12 12.62
CA GLN A 249 -33.37 -0.18 11.29
C GLN A 249 -34.29 -1.40 11.40
N ALA A 250 -35.59 -1.18 11.22
CA ALA A 250 -36.57 -2.26 11.26
C ALA A 250 -36.49 -3.13 10.00
N SER A 251 -37.11 -4.32 10.05
CA SER A 251 -37.13 -5.28 8.94
C SER A 251 -37.77 -4.77 7.64
N ASP A 252 -38.45 -3.63 7.67
CA ASP A 252 -39.01 -2.95 6.49
C ASP A 252 -38.07 -1.87 5.90
N GLY A 253 -36.86 -1.72 6.45
CA GLY A 253 -35.83 -0.78 6.00
C GLY A 253 -35.99 0.64 6.55
N LYS A 254 -36.98 0.86 7.42
CA LYS A 254 -37.28 2.18 7.99
C LYS A 254 -36.62 2.38 9.35
N LEU A 255 -36.51 3.64 9.76
CA LEU A 255 -36.13 4.00 11.11
C LEU A 255 -37.32 3.80 12.06
N TRP A 256 -37.09 3.02 13.11
CA TRP A 256 -38.04 2.84 14.20
C TRP A 256 -37.38 3.24 15.52
N THR A 257 -38.19 3.74 16.45
CA THR A 257 -37.77 3.88 17.85
C THR A 257 -38.69 3.11 18.79
N THR A 258 -38.13 2.71 19.93
CA THR A 258 -38.89 2.21 21.06
C THR A 258 -38.38 2.76 22.37
N THR A 259 -39.27 2.93 23.34
CA THR A 259 -38.98 3.59 24.61
C THR A 259 -39.15 2.66 25.80
N SER A 260 -38.66 3.08 26.96
CA SER A 260 -38.87 2.39 28.25
C SER A 260 -40.35 2.18 28.63
N GLY A 261 -41.29 2.89 27.99
CA GLY A 261 -42.73 2.69 28.15
C GLY A 261 -43.32 1.57 27.29
N GLY A 262 -42.51 0.91 26.45
CA GLY A 262 -42.94 -0.13 25.51
C GLY A 262 -43.66 0.39 24.26
N ALA A 263 -43.75 1.71 24.08
CA ALA A 263 -44.20 2.29 22.83
C ALA A 263 -43.11 2.07 21.77
N ALA A 264 -43.49 1.48 20.64
CA ALA A 264 -42.64 1.32 19.48
C ALA A 264 -43.39 1.83 18.24
N GLY A 265 -42.68 2.52 17.35
CA GLY A 265 -43.29 3.04 16.13
C GLY A 265 -42.25 3.44 15.10
N GLU A 266 -42.69 3.41 13.84
CA GLU A 266 -42.00 4.08 12.74
C GLU A 266 -41.89 5.58 13.06
N VAL A 267 -40.72 6.15 12.79
CA VAL A 267 -40.53 7.59 12.82
C VAL A 267 -41.17 8.17 11.54
N ASP A 268 -42.49 8.41 11.58
CA ASP A 268 -43.29 8.91 10.46
C ASP A 268 -43.10 10.43 10.28
N GLY A 269 -42.14 10.82 9.44
CA GLY A 269 -42.07 12.16 8.90
C GLY A 269 -43.12 12.30 7.80
N ALA A 270 -44.10 13.18 7.96
CA ALA A 270 -45.25 13.42 7.08
C ALA A 270 -44.96 13.83 5.60
N ASN A 271 -43.81 13.51 5.01
CA ASN A 271 -43.37 13.92 3.67
C ASN A 271 -42.64 12.83 2.85
N GLY A 272 -42.86 11.53 3.11
CA GLY A 272 -42.50 10.46 2.18
C GLY A 272 -41.00 10.14 2.07
N GLY A 273 -40.58 9.15 2.86
CA GLY A 273 -39.53 8.20 2.47
C GLY A 273 -38.09 8.68 2.63
N HIS A 274 -37.58 8.65 3.87
CA HIS A 274 -36.15 8.53 4.11
C HIS A 274 -35.93 7.17 4.76
N LEU A 275 -35.64 6.18 3.92
CA LEU A 275 -35.26 4.84 4.36
C LEU A 275 -33.86 4.92 4.98
N VAL A 276 -33.61 4.10 5.99
CA VAL A 276 -32.24 3.92 6.50
C VAL A 276 -31.47 3.16 5.42
N MET A 277 -30.25 3.59 5.12
CA MET A 277 -29.40 2.93 4.14
C MET A 277 -29.12 1.48 4.59
N PRO A 278 -29.40 0.46 3.76
CA PRO A 278 -29.10 -0.93 4.11
C PRO A 278 -27.63 -1.12 4.50
N GLY A 279 -27.37 -1.84 5.59
CA GLY A 279 -26.02 -2.06 6.10
C GLY A 279 -25.52 -0.97 7.07
N THR A 280 -26.28 0.10 7.26
CA THR A 280 -25.97 1.15 8.25
C THR A 280 -26.89 1.07 9.47
N SER A 281 -26.38 1.46 10.62
CA SER A 281 -27.08 1.42 11.90
C SER A 281 -27.40 2.84 12.41
N PRO A 282 -28.60 3.12 12.93
CA PRO A 282 -28.90 4.39 13.59
C PRO A 282 -28.16 4.54 14.93
N ALA A 283 -27.90 5.78 15.36
CA ALA A 283 -27.36 6.10 16.67
C ALA A 283 -28.28 7.10 17.41
N VAL A 284 -28.29 7.08 18.74
CA VAL A 284 -29.19 7.90 19.57
C VAL A 284 -28.46 8.48 20.78
N ALA A 285 -28.78 9.72 21.15
CA ALA A 285 -28.27 10.39 22.35
C ALA A 285 -29.40 10.98 23.20
N ALA A 286 -29.30 10.83 24.51
CA ALA A 286 -30.22 11.45 25.47
C ALA A 286 -29.73 12.87 25.82
N LEU A 287 -30.48 13.89 25.43
CA LEU A 287 -30.04 15.29 25.56
C LEU A 287 -30.17 15.81 27.00
N HIS A 288 -29.21 16.64 27.43
CA HIS A 288 -29.26 17.31 28.73
C HIS A 288 -30.47 18.24 28.90
N SER A 289 -30.99 18.78 27.80
CA SER A 289 -32.22 19.59 27.77
C SER A 289 -33.51 18.77 27.91
N GLY A 290 -33.41 17.44 27.90
CA GLY A 290 -34.52 16.50 27.83
C GLY A 290 -34.83 16.07 26.40
N GLY A 291 -35.34 14.84 26.27
CA GLY A 291 -35.60 14.17 25.00
C GLY A 291 -34.36 13.50 24.40
N TYR A 292 -34.51 13.03 23.17
CA TYR A 292 -33.53 12.23 22.46
C TYR A 292 -33.30 12.78 21.06
N GLU A 293 -32.07 12.67 20.57
CA GLU A 293 -31.70 12.94 19.18
C GLU A 293 -31.29 11.60 18.55
N VAL A 294 -31.86 11.27 17.39
CA VAL A 294 -31.48 10.08 16.61
C VAL A 294 -30.83 10.53 15.32
N VAL A 295 -29.72 9.91 14.93
CA VAL A 295 -29.07 10.14 13.63
C VAL A 295 -28.94 8.85 12.85
N TYR A 296 -29.06 8.93 11.54
CA TYR A 296 -28.94 7.78 10.65
C TYR A 296 -28.46 8.19 9.25
N THR A 297 -27.89 7.23 8.54
CA THR A 297 -27.59 7.39 7.11
C THR A 297 -28.85 7.12 6.30
N SER A 298 -29.34 8.11 5.58
CA SER A 298 -30.51 7.98 4.70
C SER A 298 -30.11 7.36 3.36
N THR A 299 -31.06 6.75 2.64
CA THR A 299 -30.79 6.08 1.34
C THR A 299 -30.31 7.00 0.21
N ASP A 300 -30.42 8.32 0.36
CA ASP A 300 -29.82 9.30 -0.54
C ASP A 300 -28.35 9.64 -0.19
N GLY A 301 -27.78 8.95 0.81
CA GLY A 301 -26.38 9.08 1.21
C GLY A 301 -26.11 10.32 2.05
N LEU A 302 -27.12 10.85 2.75
CA LEU A 302 -26.97 11.99 3.65
C LEU A 302 -27.09 11.53 5.12
N LEU A 303 -26.58 12.37 6.01
CA LEU A 303 -26.82 12.28 7.44
C LEU A 303 -28.14 12.98 7.75
N ASP A 304 -29.09 12.25 8.30
CA ASP A 304 -30.38 12.77 8.75
C ASP A 304 -30.50 12.66 10.28
N GLY A 305 -31.15 13.66 10.88
CA GLY A 305 -31.42 13.74 12.32
C GLY A 305 -32.92 13.74 12.62
N VAL A 306 -33.29 13.15 13.76
CA VAL A 306 -34.63 13.15 14.35
C VAL A 306 -34.56 13.84 15.70
N SER A 307 -35.14 15.03 15.76
CA SER A 307 -35.15 15.85 16.97
C SER A 307 -36.03 15.27 18.08
N PRO A 308 -35.92 15.76 19.33
CA PRO A 308 -36.83 15.39 20.43
C PRO A 308 -38.32 15.62 20.16
N THR A 309 -38.66 16.41 19.15
CA THR A 309 -40.05 16.67 18.75
C THR A 309 -40.58 15.68 17.71
N GLY A 310 -39.74 14.73 17.26
CA GLY A 310 -40.01 13.82 16.16
C GLY A 310 -39.83 14.45 14.78
N ALA A 311 -39.35 15.69 14.70
CA ALA A 311 -39.07 16.32 13.41
C ALA A 311 -37.79 15.74 12.80
N VAL A 312 -37.92 15.25 11.56
CA VAL A 312 -36.82 14.72 10.74
C VAL A 312 -36.26 15.82 9.85
N ALA A 313 -34.94 15.97 9.80
CA ALA A 313 -34.27 16.91 8.92
C ALA A 313 -32.89 16.38 8.47
N SER A 314 -32.54 16.63 7.21
CA SER A 314 -31.19 16.39 6.74
C SER A 314 -30.21 17.40 7.34
N LEU A 315 -29.07 16.89 7.79
CA LEU A 315 -27.99 17.67 8.39
C LEU A 315 -26.95 18.11 7.35
N GLY A 316 -27.14 17.73 6.08
CA GLY A 316 -26.37 18.22 4.93
C GLY A 316 -24.97 17.64 4.78
N LEU A 317 -24.60 16.65 5.61
CA LEU A 317 -23.36 15.89 5.47
C LEU A 317 -23.60 14.64 4.63
N GLY A 318 -22.76 14.43 3.63
CA GLY A 318 -22.78 13.20 2.83
C GLY A 318 -22.09 12.07 3.57
N MET A 319 -22.76 10.94 3.73
CA MET A 319 -22.29 9.74 4.43
C MET A 319 -21.64 8.76 3.46
N TRP A 320 -20.64 8.03 3.96
CA TRP A 320 -20.14 6.83 3.31
C TRP A 320 -21.16 5.69 3.38
N SER A 321 -21.24 4.85 2.33
CA SER A 321 -22.34 3.90 2.17
C SER A 321 -22.34 2.72 3.15
N ASP A 322 -21.18 2.41 3.74
CA ASP A 322 -20.99 1.27 4.64
C ASP A 322 -20.53 1.68 6.05
N SER A 323 -20.77 2.94 6.43
CA SER A 323 -20.51 3.45 7.78
C SER A 323 -21.77 3.99 8.43
N SER A 324 -21.86 3.74 9.73
CA SER A 324 -22.91 4.27 10.60
C SER A 324 -22.44 5.57 11.26
N PRO A 325 -23.32 6.54 11.52
CA PRO A 325 -22.97 7.72 12.31
C PRO A 325 -22.83 7.36 13.80
N ALA A 326 -22.10 8.18 14.55
CA ALA A 326 -22.05 8.14 16.00
C ALA A 326 -22.49 9.48 16.60
N ILE A 327 -23.21 9.46 17.71
CA ILE A 327 -23.71 10.67 18.40
C ILE A 327 -23.50 10.57 19.91
N ALA A 328 -23.15 11.69 20.54
CA ALA A 328 -23.08 11.82 21.99
C ALA A 328 -23.67 13.15 22.45
N ALA A 329 -24.36 13.14 23.60
CA ALA A 329 -24.92 14.35 24.18
C ALA A 329 -23.81 15.27 24.71
N SER A 330 -23.92 16.57 24.44
CA SER A 330 -22.99 17.60 24.91
C SER A 330 -23.73 18.63 25.77
N GLY A 331 -22.99 19.47 26.49
CA GLY A 331 -23.58 20.58 27.26
C GLY A 331 -24.32 21.60 26.38
N ALA A 332 -24.03 21.65 25.08
CA ALA A 332 -24.65 22.53 24.09
C ALA A 332 -25.71 21.82 23.22
N GLY A 333 -26.01 20.54 23.48
CA GLY A 333 -26.90 19.72 22.68
C GLY A 333 -26.30 18.34 22.44
N PHE A 334 -25.70 18.13 21.27
CA PHE A 334 -25.05 16.90 20.86
C PHE A 334 -23.84 17.17 19.96
N GLN A 335 -22.97 16.17 19.84
CA GLN A 335 -21.90 16.06 18.85
C GLN A 335 -22.04 14.76 18.08
N GLU A 336 -21.86 14.85 16.77
CA GLU A 336 -21.86 13.73 15.84
C GLU A 336 -20.44 13.50 15.30
N ALA A 337 -20.10 12.25 15.04
CA ALA A 337 -18.92 11.85 14.29
C ALA A 337 -19.35 10.96 13.13
N VAL A 338 -18.88 11.29 11.92
CA VAL A 338 -19.26 10.56 10.71
C VAL A 338 -18.07 10.34 9.78
N GLU A 339 -18.08 9.16 9.14
CA GLU A 339 -17.33 8.97 7.91
C GLU A 339 -18.09 9.65 6.77
N ALA A 340 -17.58 10.80 6.34
CA ALA A 340 -18.19 11.52 5.23
C ALA A 340 -17.74 10.93 3.90
N ASN A 341 -18.57 11.05 2.86
CA ASN A 341 -18.25 10.68 1.47
C ASN A 341 -17.12 11.52 0.83
N THR A 342 -16.49 12.40 1.61
CA THR A 342 -15.25 13.13 1.27
C THR A 342 -13.99 12.36 1.64
N SER A 343 -14.13 11.11 2.11
CA SER A 343 -13.02 10.29 2.62
C SER A 343 -12.32 10.98 3.79
N LYS A 344 -13.11 11.56 4.71
CA LYS A 344 -12.58 12.24 5.91
C LYS A 344 -13.50 12.03 7.11
N LEU A 345 -12.92 12.09 8.30
CA LEU A 345 -13.69 12.17 9.55
C LEU A 345 -14.22 13.59 9.72
N TRP A 346 -15.54 13.70 9.79
CA TRP A 346 -16.24 14.93 10.10
C TRP A 346 -16.89 14.85 11.46
N THR A 347 -16.94 16.00 12.12
CA THR A 347 -17.74 16.19 13.32
C THR A 347 -18.77 17.28 13.10
N GLN A 348 -19.98 17.12 13.62
CA GLN A 348 -21.03 18.13 13.56
C GLN A 348 -21.62 18.39 14.95
N GLU A 349 -21.77 19.67 15.29
CA GLU A 349 -22.42 20.11 16.52
C GLU A 349 -23.92 20.38 16.29
N SER A 350 -24.72 20.37 17.36
CA SER A 350 -26.16 20.69 17.34
C SER A 350 -26.53 22.02 16.63
N GLY A 351 -25.60 22.97 16.54
CA GLY A 351 -25.75 24.23 15.80
C GLY A 351 -25.58 24.11 14.29
N GLY A 352 -25.35 22.91 13.75
CA GLY A 352 -25.07 22.64 12.34
C GLY A 352 -23.63 22.94 11.90
N ALA A 353 -22.76 23.34 12.83
CA ALA A 353 -21.35 23.59 12.55
C ALA A 353 -20.64 22.26 12.30
N ALA A 354 -20.34 21.98 11.02
CA ALA A 354 -19.57 20.82 10.61
C ALA A 354 -18.09 21.18 10.44
N ALA A 355 -17.21 20.34 10.95
CA ALA A 355 -15.77 20.50 10.86
C ALA A 355 -15.12 19.25 10.27
N ASP A 356 -14.34 19.44 9.22
CA ASP A 356 -13.37 18.45 8.76
C ASP A 356 -12.26 18.35 9.81
N THR A 357 -12.07 17.16 10.36
CA THR A 357 -11.02 16.96 11.35
C THR A 357 -9.63 16.96 10.69
N GLY A 358 -9.51 16.85 9.37
CA GLY A 358 -8.24 16.77 8.65
C GLY A 358 -7.60 15.39 8.66
N LEU A 359 -8.32 14.36 9.16
CA LEU A 359 -7.97 12.96 8.95
C LEU A 359 -8.53 12.52 7.61
N THR A 360 -7.64 12.25 6.65
CA THR A 360 -7.99 11.68 5.35
C THR A 360 -8.11 10.16 5.48
N MET A 361 -9.33 9.66 5.33
CA MET A 361 -9.68 8.26 5.33
C MET A 361 -9.47 7.63 3.94
N ARG A 362 -8.30 7.03 3.68
CA ARG A 362 -8.15 6.11 2.54
C ARG A 362 -9.01 4.86 2.77
N LEU A 363 -9.89 4.57 1.82
CA LEU A 363 -10.73 3.36 1.81
C LEU A 363 -9.85 2.15 1.57
N SER A 364 -10.12 1.02 2.22
CA SER A 364 -9.37 -0.22 2.01
C SER A 364 -10.31 -1.33 1.56
N PHE A 365 -10.01 -1.97 0.44
CA PHE A 365 -10.76 -3.08 -0.13
C PHE A 365 -9.87 -4.33 -0.16
N SER A 366 -10.36 -5.45 0.35
CA SER A 366 -9.67 -6.74 0.27
C SER A 366 -10.37 -7.68 -0.71
N ILE A 367 -9.68 -8.05 -1.78
CA ILE A 367 -10.14 -9.00 -2.79
C ILE A 367 -9.59 -10.37 -2.43
N THR A 368 -10.42 -11.21 -1.81
CA THR A 368 -10.02 -12.51 -1.26
C THR A 368 -10.54 -13.71 -2.07
N THR A 369 -11.36 -13.46 -3.11
CA THR A 369 -11.93 -14.51 -3.96
C THR A 369 -12.00 -14.06 -5.42
N ALA A 370 -11.99 -15.02 -6.34
CA ALA A 370 -12.11 -14.78 -7.77
C ALA A 370 -13.57 -14.62 -8.26
N SER A 371 -14.58 -14.68 -7.36
CA SER A 371 -15.94 -15.06 -7.78
C SER A 371 -16.74 -14.05 -8.60
N THR A 372 -16.31 -12.80 -8.81
CA THR A 372 -16.74 -11.88 -9.91
C THR A 372 -15.85 -10.62 -9.84
N PRO A 373 -15.29 -10.09 -10.94
CA PRO A 373 -14.37 -8.94 -10.89
C PRO A 373 -15.03 -7.58 -10.59
N VAL A 374 -16.37 -7.52 -10.46
CA VAL A 374 -17.11 -6.26 -10.27
C VAL A 374 -16.64 -5.49 -9.04
N GLY A 375 -16.43 -6.16 -7.90
CA GLY A 375 -15.96 -5.49 -6.68
C GLY A 375 -14.55 -4.92 -6.82
N PHE A 376 -13.65 -5.65 -7.48
CA PHE A 376 -12.30 -5.17 -7.81
C PHE A 376 -12.36 -3.94 -8.72
N VAL A 377 -13.13 -4.01 -9.81
CA VAL A 377 -13.25 -2.90 -10.77
C VAL A 377 -13.81 -1.67 -10.07
N GLN A 378 -14.89 -1.82 -9.29
CA GLN A 378 -15.47 -0.71 -8.53
C GLN A 378 -14.46 -0.10 -7.54
N ALA A 379 -13.68 -0.93 -6.84
CA ALA A 379 -12.65 -0.46 -5.92
C ALA A 379 -11.56 0.35 -6.63
N VAL A 380 -11.04 -0.15 -7.75
CA VAL A 380 -9.94 0.47 -8.51
C VAL A 380 -10.37 1.72 -9.27
N THR A 381 -11.57 1.71 -9.88
CA THR A 381 -12.00 2.80 -10.78
C THR A 381 -12.91 3.82 -10.12
N GLY A 382 -13.62 3.45 -9.06
CA GLY A 382 -14.65 4.28 -8.44
C GLY A 382 -14.18 5.14 -7.27
N HIS A 383 -13.00 4.83 -6.70
CA HIS A 383 -12.62 5.34 -5.37
C HIS A 383 -11.20 5.94 -5.37
N PRO A 384 -11.06 7.24 -5.67
CA PRO A 384 -9.78 7.92 -5.54
C PRO A 384 -9.18 7.77 -4.13
N GLY A 385 -7.88 7.49 -4.05
CA GLY A 385 -7.17 7.30 -2.78
C GLY A 385 -7.36 5.94 -2.11
N ALA A 386 -8.11 5.01 -2.72
CA ALA A 386 -8.36 3.70 -2.12
C ALA A 386 -7.11 2.80 -2.12
N ILE A 387 -6.96 1.99 -1.08
CA ILE A 387 -6.09 0.83 -1.05
C ILE A 387 -6.93 -0.36 -1.52
N VAL A 388 -6.48 -1.05 -2.56
CA VAL A 388 -7.12 -2.26 -3.09
C VAL A 388 -6.11 -3.38 -2.97
N HIS A 389 -6.30 -4.23 -1.97
CA HIS A 389 -5.43 -5.37 -1.68
C HIS A 389 -6.00 -6.65 -2.30
N VAL A 390 -5.25 -7.29 -3.19
CA VAL A 390 -5.58 -8.59 -3.79
C VAL A 390 -4.81 -9.66 -3.02
N ALA A 391 -5.55 -10.46 -2.25
CA ALA A 391 -4.95 -11.31 -1.24
C ALA A 391 -4.48 -12.67 -1.78
N GLY A 392 -3.40 -13.19 -1.20
CA GLY A 392 -2.99 -14.59 -1.33
C GLY A 392 -2.71 -15.02 -2.77
N ASP A 393 -3.38 -16.08 -3.23
CA ASP A 393 -3.23 -16.68 -4.55
C ASP A 393 -4.46 -16.44 -5.46
N VAL A 394 -5.23 -15.38 -5.17
CA VAL A 394 -6.41 -15.01 -5.97
C VAL A 394 -6.02 -14.92 -7.45
N ASN A 395 -6.74 -15.68 -8.28
CA ASN A 395 -6.58 -15.68 -9.73
C ASN A 395 -7.79 -14.97 -10.36
N LEU A 396 -7.65 -13.67 -10.60
CA LEU A 396 -8.71 -12.77 -11.02
C LEU A 396 -8.76 -12.64 -12.54
N ASP A 397 -9.84 -13.15 -13.14
CA ASP A 397 -10.10 -13.04 -14.57
C ASP A 397 -10.78 -11.71 -14.91
N LEU A 398 -10.09 -10.87 -15.69
CA LEU A 398 -10.60 -9.61 -16.24
C LEU A 398 -10.90 -9.71 -17.75
N SER A 399 -11.03 -10.92 -18.29
CA SER A 399 -11.35 -11.14 -19.70
C SER A 399 -12.64 -10.43 -20.10
N GLY A 400 -12.59 -9.75 -21.24
CA GLY A 400 -13.67 -8.93 -21.78
C GLY A 400 -13.69 -7.49 -21.27
N LEU A 401 -12.81 -7.12 -20.33
CA LEU A 401 -12.63 -5.74 -19.87
C LEU A 401 -11.44 -5.07 -20.57
N SER A 402 -11.47 -3.74 -20.67
CA SER A 402 -10.41 -2.89 -21.25
C SER A 402 -10.57 -1.47 -20.71
N GLY A 403 -9.48 -0.70 -20.63
CA GLY A 403 -9.51 0.69 -20.20
C GLY A 403 -9.97 0.88 -18.75
N LEU A 404 -9.52 0.00 -17.85
CA LEU A 404 -9.83 0.11 -16.43
C LEU A 404 -9.06 1.28 -15.82
N GLY A 405 -9.72 2.44 -15.75
CA GLY A 405 -9.15 3.67 -15.23
C GLY A 405 -8.86 3.57 -13.73
N VAL A 406 -7.59 3.43 -13.35
CA VAL A 406 -7.13 3.45 -11.97
C VAL A 406 -7.29 4.88 -11.43
N ALA A 407 -8.13 5.04 -10.41
CA ALA A 407 -8.43 6.36 -9.88
C ALA A 407 -7.20 7.00 -9.20
N SER A 408 -7.12 8.34 -9.24
CA SER A 408 -6.05 9.12 -8.60
C SER A 408 -5.88 8.70 -7.13
N GLY A 409 -4.64 8.50 -6.67
CA GLY A 409 -4.33 8.11 -5.30
C GLY A 409 -4.48 6.62 -4.97
N VAL A 410 -5.00 5.79 -5.90
CA VAL A 410 -5.23 4.36 -5.63
C VAL A 410 -3.91 3.62 -5.42
N GLN A 411 -3.89 2.74 -4.42
CA GLN A 411 -2.81 1.79 -4.16
C GLN A 411 -3.37 0.38 -4.44
N LEU A 412 -3.07 -0.16 -5.62
CA LEU A 412 -3.42 -1.53 -5.99
C LEU A 412 -2.26 -2.45 -5.58
N LEU A 413 -2.48 -3.25 -4.54
CA LEU A 413 -1.44 -4.02 -3.86
C LEU A 413 -1.77 -5.51 -3.91
N GLY A 414 -0.77 -6.35 -4.11
CA GLY A 414 -0.89 -7.79 -4.04
C GLY A 414 0.14 -8.43 -3.13
N ASP A 415 -0.14 -9.66 -2.70
CA ASP A 415 0.72 -10.44 -1.80
C ASP A 415 1.81 -11.24 -2.54
N ARG A 416 2.34 -10.76 -3.67
CA ARG A 416 3.43 -11.47 -4.36
C ARG A 416 4.63 -11.63 -3.44
N ARG A 417 4.84 -12.89 -3.06
CA ARG A 417 5.95 -13.39 -2.25
C ARG A 417 6.67 -14.48 -3.04
N PHE A 418 7.77 -14.98 -2.47
CA PHE A 418 8.45 -16.16 -2.99
C PHE A 418 7.47 -17.37 -3.10
N PHE A 419 6.65 -17.60 -2.06
CA PHE A 419 5.57 -18.58 -2.02
C PHE A 419 4.49 -18.20 -0.98
N PRO A 420 3.19 -18.31 -1.30
CA PRO A 420 2.66 -18.55 -2.65
C PRO A 420 3.08 -17.41 -3.61
N ALA A 421 3.06 -17.67 -4.93
CA ALA A 421 3.53 -16.74 -5.98
C ALA A 421 2.75 -15.41 -6.04
N GLY A 422 1.76 -15.23 -5.17
CA GLY A 422 0.92 -14.06 -5.11
C GLY A 422 -0.27 -14.12 -6.06
N PRO A 423 -1.11 -13.07 -5.97
CA PRO A 423 -2.31 -12.96 -6.78
C PRO A 423 -1.95 -12.77 -8.25
N ARG A 424 -2.75 -13.39 -9.12
CA ARG A 424 -2.67 -13.20 -10.56
C ARG A 424 -3.91 -12.45 -11.04
N ILE A 425 -3.70 -11.39 -11.79
CA ILE A 425 -4.74 -10.70 -12.56
C ILE A 425 -4.45 -11.02 -14.01
N PHE A 426 -5.43 -11.59 -14.73
CA PHE A 426 -5.20 -12.01 -16.10
C PHE A 426 -6.35 -11.65 -17.03
N THR A 427 -6.06 -11.68 -18.33
CA THR A 427 -7.04 -11.57 -19.40
C THR A 427 -6.74 -12.56 -20.51
N THR A 428 -7.77 -13.03 -21.20
CA THR A 428 -7.66 -13.83 -22.43
C THR A 428 -8.29 -13.13 -23.62
N SER A 429 -8.66 -11.85 -23.48
CA SER A 429 -9.35 -11.07 -24.51
C SER A 429 -8.49 -10.00 -25.17
N PHE A 430 -7.22 -9.89 -24.78
CA PHE A 430 -6.23 -8.98 -25.39
C PHE A 430 -6.75 -7.54 -25.53
N PRO A 431 -7.06 -6.85 -24.42
CA PRO A 431 -7.52 -5.46 -24.46
C PRO A 431 -6.45 -4.54 -25.05
N ARG A 432 -6.84 -3.41 -25.68
CA ARG A 432 -5.85 -2.42 -26.17
C ARG A 432 -4.94 -1.97 -25.02
N ASP A 433 -5.56 -1.70 -23.89
CA ASP A 433 -4.97 -1.38 -22.60
C ASP A 433 -5.86 -2.01 -21.51
N LEU A 434 -5.25 -2.72 -20.54
CA LEU A 434 -5.99 -3.27 -19.40
C LEU A 434 -6.21 -2.21 -18.33
N PHE A 435 -5.14 -1.64 -17.77
CA PHE A 435 -5.18 -0.55 -16.80
C PHE A 435 -4.77 0.78 -17.41
N THR A 436 -5.53 1.84 -17.10
CA THR A 436 -5.17 3.21 -17.48
C THR A 436 -5.01 4.09 -16.24
N VAL A 437 -3.86 4.73 -16.09
CA VAL A 437 -3.60 5.74 -15.05
C VAL A 437 -3.73 7.10 -15.69
N GLY A 438 -4.96 7.64 -15.66
CA GLY A 438 -5.34 8.82 -16.45
C GLY A 438 -5.89 8.46 -17.84
N SER A 439 -5.93 9.44 -18.72
CA SER A 439 -6.29 9.32 -20.14
C SER A 439 -5.57 10.41 -20.95
N SER A 440 -5.64 10.36 -22.28
CA SER A 440 -5.11 11.42 -23.14
C SER A 440 -5.67 12.83 -22.89
N SER A 441 -6.68 12.98 -22.02
CA SER A 441 -7.27 14.27 -21.64
C SER A 441 -7.31 14.54 -20.12
N THR A 442 -6.89 13.57 -19.29
CA THR A 442 -6.98 13.65 -17.81
C THR A 442 -5.83 12.92 -17.15
N SER A 443 -5.39 13.35 -15.97
CA SER A 443 -4.37 12.64 -15.20
C SER A 443 -4.91 11.99 -13.93
N ALA A 444 -4.25 10.93 -13.45
CA ALA A 444 -4.48 10.27 -12.17
C ALA A 444 -3.15 10.18 -11.38
N ASP A 445 -2.88 11.16 -10.53
CA ASP A 445 -1.62 11.23 -9.78
C ASP A 445 -1.61 10.33 -8.53
N ASN A 446 -0.43 10.04 -7.98
CA ASN A 446 -0.23 9.32 -6.71
C ASN A 446 -0.74 7.87 -6.70
N VAL A 447 -0.62 7.17 -7.83
CA VAL A 447 -1.03 5.77 -7.99
C VAL A 447 0.13 4.83 -7.69
N ARG A 448 -0.13 3.71 -7.03
CA ARG A 448 0.82 2.60 -6.91
C ARG A 448 0.19 1.30 -7.37
N ILE A 449 0.90 0.53 -8.18
CA ILE A 449 0.54 -0.84 -8.56
C ILE A 449 1.70 -1.72 -8.11
N SER A 450 1.45 -2.69 -7.23
CA SER A 450 2.53 -3.46 -6.65
C SER A 450 2.16 -4.86 -6.21
N GLY A 451 3.12 -5.80 -6.31
CA GLY A 451 3.01 -7.14 -5.75
C GLY A 451 1.99 -8.04 -6.47
N LEU A 452 1.76 -7.84 -7.76
CA LEU A 452 0.84 -8.61 -8.59
C LEU A 452 1.58 -9.47 -9.63
N ARG A 453 0.89 -10.51 -10.12
CA ARG A 453 1.22 -11.15 -11.41
C ARG A 453 0.19 -10.69 -12.44
N LEU A 454 0.62 -9.92 -13.42
CA LEU A 454 -0.19 -9.30 -14.45
C LEU A 454 0.02 -9.99 -15.79
N ASP A 455 -0.94 -10.84 -16.16
CA ASP A 455 -0.86 -11.75 -17.31
C ASP A 455 -1.78 -11.30 -18.46
N GLY A 456 -1.18 -10.88 -19.57
CA GLY A 456 -1.88 -10.46 -20.78
C GLY A 456 -2.41 -11.61 -21.66
N GLY A 457 -2.02 -12.86 -21.36
CA GLY A 457 -2.51 -14.07 -22.01
C GLY A 457 -1.90 -14.39 -23.38
N GLU A 458 -0.90 -13.63 -23.85
CA GLU A 458 -0.19 -13.92 -25.10
C GLU A 458 0.67 -15.18 -24.98
N SER A 459 0.77 -15.94 -26.08
CA SER A 459 1.50 -17.19 -26.11
C SER A 459 3.01 -17.00 -26.03
N THR A 460 3.74 -18.01 -25.54
CA THR A 460 5.20 -18.01 -25.52
C THR A 460 5.83 -18.23 -26.89
N ASP A 461 5.05 -18.63 -27.91
CA ASP A 461 5.50 -18.58 -29.31
C ASP A 461 5.54 -17.10 -29.73
N PRO A 462 6.73 -16.50 -29.94
CA PRO A 462 6.82 -15.08 -30.25
C PRO A 462 6.02 -14.72 -31.52
N PHE A 463 5.82 -15.66 -32.44
CA PHE A 463 5.09 -15.39 -33.68
C PHE A 463 3.57 -15.44 -33.57
N SER A 464 3.00 -15.86 -32.43
CA SER A 464 1.53 -15.87 -32.27
C SER A 464 0.92 -14.47 -32.31
N ALA A 465 1.71 -13.46 -31.93
CA ALA A 465 1.33 -12.07 -31.95
C ALA A 465 1.45 -11.40 -33.34
N VAL A 466 2.11 -12.02 -34.32
CA VAL A 466 2.28 -11.43 -35.66
C VAL A 466 0.94 -11.03 -36.28
N ASP A 467 0.87 -9.81 -36.80
CA ASP A 467 -0.32 -9.19 -37.39
C ASP A 467 -1.52 -9.08 -36.44
N GLN A 468 -1.32 -9.25 -35.13
CA GLN A 468 -2.35 -9.04 -34.12
C GLN A 468 -2.37 -7.57 -33.64
N PRO A 469 -3.51 -7.06 -33.15
CA PRO A 469 -3.55 -5.75 -32.52
C PRO A 469 -2.79 -5.73 -31.20
N ASP A 470 -2.08 -4.64 -30.92
CA ASP A 470 -1.37 -4.43 -29.65
C ASP A 470 -2.30 -4.57 -28.43
N ALA A 471 -1.74 -5.11 -27.35
CA ALA A 471 -2.40 -5.23 -26.06
C ALA A 471 -1.43 -4.82 -24.95
N ASP A 472 -1.76 -3.73 -24.26
CA ASP A 472 -0.91 -3.12 -23.25
C ASP A 472 -1.40 -3.46 -21.84
N GLY A 473 -0.46 -3.73 -20.93
CA GLY A 473 -0.76 -4.06 -19.54
C GLY A 473 -1.20 -2.84 -18.75
N ILE A 474 -0.26 -1.92 -18.55
CA ILE A 474 -0.47 -0.67 -17.82
C ILE A 474 -0.13 0.51 -18.72
N GLN A 475 -1.08 1.41 -18.90
CA GLN A 475 -0.93 2.63 -19.69
C GLN A 475 -1.01 3.85 -18.76
N VAL A 476 0.07 4.60 -18.62
CA VAL A 476 0.15 5.81 -17.81
C VAL A 476 0.02 7.04 -18.70
N HIS A 477 -0.95 7.92 -18.43
CA HIS A 477 -1.17 9.14 -19.20
C HIS A 477 -0.93 10.38 -18.34
N SER A 478 0.14 11.11 -18.64
CA SER A 478 0.50 12.41 -18.08
C SER A 478 0.35 12.51 -16.56
N SER A 479 0.55 11.39 -15.86
CA SER A 479 0.24 11.22 -14.45
C SER A 479 1.53 11.21 -13.62
N ARG A 480 1.49 11.87 -12.47
CA ARG A 480 2.66 12.10 -11.61
C ARG A 480 2.59 11.28 -10.34
N ASN A 481 3.74 10.94 -9.80
CA ASN A 481 3.92 10.11 -8.62
C ASN A 481 3.24 8.74 -8.81
N VAL A 482 3.52 8.11 -9.95
CA VAL A 482 3.07 6.75 -10.28
C VAL A 482 4.21 5.78 -9.99
N GLU A 483 3.94 4.78 -9.17
CA GLU A 483 4.90 3.73 -8.81
C GLU A 483 4.37 2.36 -9.26
N ILE A 484 5.17 1.63 -10.04
CA ILE A 484 4.85 0.29 -10.53
C ILE A 484 6.00 -0.61 -10.08
N ASP A 485 5.76 -1.46 -9.08
CA ASP A 485 6.85 -2.13 -8.38
C ASP A 485 6.54 -3.51 -7.82
N HIS A 486 7.55 -4.40 -7.77
CA HIS A 486 7.41 -5.78 -7.27
C HIS A 486 6.42 -6.65 -8.06
N ASP A 487 6.04 -6.24 -9.28
CA ASP A 487 5.12 -6.96 -10.15
C ASP A 487 5.83 -7.98 -11.05
N GLU A 488 5.10 -9.01 -11.47
CA GLU A 488 5.42 -9.84 -12.63
C GLU A 488 4.52 -9.40 -13.76
N ILE A 489 5.06 -8.96 -14.89
CA ILE A 489 4.25 -8.42 -15.98
C ILE A 489 4.63 -9.15 -17.27
N TYR A 490 3.70 -9.94 -17.80
CA TYR A 490 4.00 -10.86 -18.90
C TYR A 490 2.83 -11.14 -19.83
N GLY A 491 3.13 -11.64 -21.02
CA GLY A 491 2.13 -12.04 -22.01
C GLY A 491 1.42 -10.87 -22.67
N TRP A 492 2.08 -9.70 -22.77
CA TRP A 492 1.55 -8.52 -23.45
C TRP A 492 2.15 -8.38 -24.85
N ARG A 493 1.30 -8.32 -25.86
CA ARG A 493 1.71 -8.14 -27.26
C ARG A 493 1.78 -6.68 -27.70
N GLY A 494 1.69 -5.73 -26.78
CA GLY A 494 1.95 -4.31 -27.03
C GLY A 494 3.11 -3.83 -26.16
N ALA A 495 2.82 -3.23 -25.02
CA ALA A 495 3.76 -2.93 -23.95
C ALA A 495 3.28 -3.49 -22.60
N ALA A 496 4.18 -4.06 -21.79
CA ALA A 496 3.85 -4.38 -20.40
C ALA A 496 3.53 -3.09 -19.61
N VAL A 497 4.37 -2.06 -19.77
CA VAL A 497 4.11 -0.69 -19.27
C VAL A 497 4.37 0.34 -20.36
N ALA A 498 3.38 1.18 -20.66
CA ALA A 498 3.50 2.32 -21.56
C ALA A 498 3.29 3.63 -20.79
N VAL A 499 4.14 4.64 -21.04
CA VAL A 499 4.07 5.95 -20.41
C VAL A 499 3.94 7.02 -21.49
N ASP A 500 2.87 7.79 -21.44
CA ASP A 500 2.54 8.87 -22.36
C ASP A 500 2.41 10.20 -21.62
N ASP A 501 2.78 11.32 -22.25
CA ASP A 501 2.63 12.66 -21.66
C ASP A 501 1.94 13.67 -22.59
N GLU A 502 0.73 13.35 -23.04
CA GLU A 502 -0.05 14.21 -23.93
C GLU A 502 -0.42 15.57 -23.32
N LEU A 503 -0.38 15.70 -21.98
CA LEU A 503 -0.70 16.92 -21.25
C LEU A 503 0.53 17.76 -20.89
N ASN A 504 1.74 17.35 -21.28
CA ASN A 504 3.01 18.04 -20.98
C ASN A 504 3.23 18.26 -19.48
N ARG A 505 3.04 17.21 -18.68
CA ARG A 505 3.21 17.21 -17.22
C ARG A 505 4.50 16.54 -16.78
N ILE A 506 5.19 15.83 -17.65
CA ILE A 506 6.39 15.04 -17.35
C ILE A 506 7.52 15.56 -18.23
N ASP A 507 8.69 15.77 -17.63
CA ASP A 507 9.89 16.22 -18.33
C ASP A 507 11.15 15.72 -17.60
N LEU A 508 12.33 16.03 -18.13
CA LEU A 508 13.61 15.64 -17.55
C LEU A 508 13.78 16.07 -16.08
N THR A 509 13.16 17.19 -15.65
CA THR A 509 13.32 17.72 -14.29
C THR A 509 12.53 16.94 -13.24
N ASN A 510 11.56 16.13 -13.67
CA ASN A 510 10.74 15.28 -12.82
C ASN A 510 10.63 13.85 -13.36
N ALA A 511 11.66 13.38 -14.08
CA ALA A 511 11.68 12.06 -14.71
C ALA A 511 11.46 10.89 -13.72
N ASP A 512 11.66 11.11 -12.42
CA ASP A 512 11.38 10.15 -11.34
C ASP A 512 9.91 10.08 -10.90
N THR A 513 9.04 10.91 -11.50
CA THR A 513 7.61 10.97 -11.13
C THR A 513 6.82 9.74 -11.60
N VAL A 514 7.29 9.05 -12.65
CA VAL A 514 6.82 7.71 -13.02
C VAL A 514 7.98 6.75 -12.78
N ARG A 515 7.83 5.89 -11.77
CA ARG A 515 8.86 4.98 -11.29
C ARG A 515 8.42 3.55 -11.56
N ILE A 516 9.23 2.84 -12.34
CA ILE A 516 8.99 1.44 -12.70
C ILE A 516 10.19 0.67 -12.17
N HIS A 517 10.02 -0.10 -11.09
CA HIS A 517 11.16 -0.74 -10.43
C HIS A 517 10.89 -2.04 -9.71
N ASP A 518 11.93 -2.85 -9.53
CA ASP A 518 11.86 -4.13 -8.80
C ASP A 518 10.82 -5.11 -9.39
N ASN A 519 10.49 -4.95 -10.68
CA ASN A 519 9.58 -5.83 -11.41
C ASN A 519 10.33 -6.93 -12.16
N TYR A 520 9.62 -8.02 -12.48
CA TYR A 520 10.04 -8.98 -13.50
C TYR A 520 9.14 -8.84 -14.73
N ILE A 521 9.67 -8.29 -15.81
CA ILE A 521 8.91 -7.93 -17.01
C ILE A 521 9.37 -8.82 -18.16
N HIS A 522 8.52 -9.74 -18.61
CA HIS A 522 8.97 -10.77 -19.53
C HIS A 522 7.93 -11.33 -20.49
N HIS A 523 8.40 -12.02 -21.53
CA HIS A 523 7.54 -12.71 -22.51
C HIS A 523 6.54 -11.77 -23.20
N ASN A 524 6.93 -10.52 -23.39
CA ASN A 524 6.18 -9.53 -24.14
C ASN A 524 6.73 -9.52 -25.57
N GLN A 525 6.28 -10.46 -26.40
CA GLN A 525 6.77 -10.66 -27.76
C GLN A 525 5.71 -10.29 -28.79
N HIS A 526 6.09 -9.44 -29.75
CA HIS A 526 5.28 -9.14 -30.92
C HIS A 526 6.20 -8.73 -32.09
N PRO A 527 6.81 -9.73 -32.76
CA PRO A 527 7.64 -9.51 -33.93
C PRO A 527 6.80 -9.09 -35.14
N THR A 528 7.48 -8.47 -36.10
CA THR A 528 6.86 -8.05 -37.37
C THR A 528 6.74 -9.23 -38.33
N GLY A 529 5.62 -9.33 -39.04
CA GLY A 529 5.38 -10.39 -40.04
C GLY A 529 6.17 -10.23 -41.35
N GLU A 530 6.69 -9.04 -41.64
CA GLU A 530 7.42 -8.74 -42.88
C GLU A 530 8.90 -8.40 -42.62
N ILE A 531 9.75 -9.43 -42.68
CA ILE A 531 11.22 -9.35 -42.50
C ILE A 531 11.90 -8.31 -43.43
N LEU A 532 11.29 -7.96 -44.56
CA LEU A 532 11.85 -7.04 -45.58
C LEU A 532 10.92 -5.87 -45.95
N GLY A 533 9.83 -5.63 -45.19
CA GLY A 533 8.68 -4.86 -45.70
C GLY A 533 8.00 -3.85 -44.77
N GLY A 534 8.40 -3.71 -43.51
CA GLY A 534 7.87 -2.64 -42.64
C GLY A 534 6.50 -2.95 -42.05
N GLY A 535 6.21 -4.21 -41.74
CA GLY A 535 5.07 -4.56 -40.89
C GLY A 535 5.21 -4.00 -39.48
N HIS A 536 4.09 -3.78 -38.79
CA HIS A 536 4.07 -3.33 -37.39
C HIS A 536 4.65 -4.39 -36.47
N GLY A 537 5.52 -3.99 -35.54
CA GLY A 537 6.02 -4.82 -34.45
C GLY A 537 5.90 -4.05 -33.13
N ALA A 538 5.69 -4.77 -32.04
CA ALA A 538 5.58 -4.24 -30.68
C ALA A 538 6.35 -5.14 -29.70
N GLY A 539 5.78 -5.49 -28.55
CA GLY A 539 6.40 -6.41 -27.58
C GLY A 539 7.44 -5.71 -26.71
N TYR A 540 7.01 -4.66 -26.04
CA TYR A 540 7.86 -3.82 -25.21
C TYR A 540 7.73 -4.20 -23.74
N GLY A 541 8.83 -4.26 -23.01
CA GLY A 541 8.80 -4.29 -21.54
C GLY A 541 8.28 -2.95 -21.01
N VAL A 542 9.04 -1.88 -21.24
CA VAL A 542 8.63 -0.50 -20.93
C VAL A 542 8.76 0.39 -22.17
N GLY A 543 7.77 1.24 -22.44
CA GLY A 543 7.83 2.23 -23.52
C GLY A 543 7.52 3.64 -23.06
N THR A 544 8.32 4.63 -23.49
CA THR A 544 8.03 6.06 -23.31
C THR A 544 7.59 6.70 -24.62
N PHE A 545 6.45 7.38 -24.61
CA PHE A 545 5.76 7.89 -25.78
C PHE A 545 5.34 9.35 -25.58
N ASN A 546 5.13 10.08 -26.67
CA ASN A 546 4.42 11.36 -26.62
C ASN A 546 5.00 12.41 -25.65
N GLY A 547 6.33 12.48 -25.52
CA GLY A 547 6.98 13.47 -24.66
C GLY A 547 7.20 13.02 -23.22
N ALA A 548 6.93 11.75 -22.89
CA ALA A 548 7.05 11.25 -21.53
C ALA A 548 8.50 10.98 -21.09
N TYR A 549 8.70 11.04 -19.77
CA TYR A 549 9.85 10.47 -19.07
C TYR A 549 9.43 9.41 -18.05
N ALA A 550 10.32 8.46 -17.79
CA ALA A 550 10.21 7.54 -16.67
C ALA A 550 11.59 7.20 -16.07
N LEU A 551 11.60 6.92 -14.77
CA LEU A 551 12.70 6.27 -14.08
C LEU A 551 12.43 4.77 -14.04
N ILE A 552 13.25 4.02 -14.77
CA ILE A 552 13.16 2.58 -14.93
C ILE A 552 14.38 1.97 -14.25
N GLU A 553 14.20 1.39 -13.07
CA GLU A 553 15.33 0.92 -12.28
C GLU A 553 15.13 -0.41 -11.56
N ARG A 554 16.19 -1.19 -11.37
CA ARG A 554 16.14 -2.46 -10.62
C ARG A 554 15.12 -3.49 -11.13
N ASN A 555 14.68 -3.37 -12.38
CA ASN A 555 13.83 -4.39 -12.99
C ASN A 555 14.69 -5.51 -13.57
N VAL A 556 14.09 -6.69 -13.67
CA VAL A 556 14.61 -7.80 -14.49
C VAL A 556 13.76 -7.91 -15.74
N PHE A 557 14.43 -7.93 -16.89
CA PHE A 557 13.79 -8.10 -18.18
C PHE A 557 14.24 -9.41 -18.84
N ASP A 558 13.31 -10.12 -19.47
CA ASP A 558 13.65 -11.32 -20.26
C ASP A 558 12.58 -11.59 -21.32
N PHE A 559 12.93 -12.21 -22.45
CA PHE A 559 11.94 -12.55 -23.48
C PHE A 559 11.01 -11.40 -23.90
N ASN A 560 11.39 -10.13 -23.80
CA ASN A 560 10.68 -9.04 -24.48
C ASN A 560 11.28 -8.88 -25.89
N ARG A 561 10.51 -8.34 -26.85
CA ARG A 561 11.10 -7.97 -28.15
C ARG A 561 12.05 -6.78 -27.97
N HIS A 562 11.61 -5.76 -27.23
CA HIS A 562 12.47 -4.72 -26.66
C HIS A 562 12.21 -4.63 -25.16
N ASP A 563 13.24 -4.67 -24.33
CA ASP A 563 13.10 -4.52 -22.88
C ASP A 563 12.67 -3.10 -22.51
N VAL A 564 13.24 -2.11 -23.20
CA VAL A 564 12.82 -0.71 -23.10
C VAL A 564 12.85 -0.04 -24.49
N THR A 565 11.86 0.80 -24.75
CA THR A 565 11.78 1.58 -25.99
C THR A 565 11.37 3.04 -25.75
N SER A 566 11.68 3.91 -26.71
CA SER A 566 11.12 5.25 -26.84
C SER A 566 10.69 5.51 -28.27
N ASP A 567 9.54 6.16 -28.46
CA ASP A 567 9.11 6.59 -29.79
C ASP A 567 9.97 7.71 -30.37
N GLY A 568 10.76 8.40 -29.55
CA GLY A 568 11.63 9.49 -29.99
C GLY A 568 10.90 10.76 -30.39
N ARG A 569 9.64 10.96 -29.97
CA ARG A 569 8.96 12.27 -30.08
C ARG A 569 9.66 13.30 -29.20
N ASP A 570 9.52 14.58 -29.55
CA ASP A 570 10.11 15.68 -28.78
C ASP A 570 9.67 15.61 -27.31
N GLY A 571 10.61 15.78 -26.38
CA GLY A 571 10.39 15.59 -24.95
C GLY A 571 10.42 14.14 -24.46
N SER A 572 10.39 13.11 -25.32
CA SER A 572 10.48 11.72 -24.86
C SER A 572 11.90 11.40 -24.35
N GLY A 573 11.99 10.66 -23.25
CA GLY A 573 13.25 10.24 -22.65
C GLY A 573 13.08 9.22 -21.54
N TYR A 574 14.17 8.67 -21.00
CA TYR A 574 14.11 7.81 -19.81
C TYR A 574 15.43 7.78 -19.05
N LEU A 575 15.33 7.48 -17.76
CA LEU A 575 16.45 7.18 -16.88
C LEU A 575 16.45 5.67 -16.58
N PHE A 576 17.43 4.94 -17.09
CA PHE A 576 17.49 3.49 -17.07
C PHE A 576 18.66 3.00 -16.23
N TYR A 577 18.39 2.64 -14.97
CA TYR A 577 19.45 2.36 -14.00
C TYR A 577 19.34 1.02 -13.30
N ARG A 578 20.48 0.33 -13.12
CA ARG A 578 20.55 -0.87 -12.27
C ARG A 578 19.59 -1.99 -12.69
N ASN A 579 19.23 -2.10 -13.96
CA ASN A 579 18.39 -3.18 -14.46
C ASN A 579 19.24 -4.41 -14.82
N LEU A 580 18.61 -5.58 -14.82
CA LEU A 580 19.19 -6.84 -15.29
C LEU A 580 18.41 -7.30 -16.54
N LEU A 581 19.07 -7.30 -17.70
CA LEU A 581 18.50 -7.78 -18.96
C LEU A 581 19.09 -9.16 -19.22
N LEU A 582 18.23 -10.17 -19.19
CA LEU A 582 18.57 -11.58 -19.37
C LEU A 582 18.76 -11.93 -20.87
N PRO A 583 19.40 -13.07 -21.20
CA PRO A 583 19.90 -13.28 -22.56
C PRO A 583 18.85 -13.63 -23.61
N HIS A 584 17.58 -13.86 -23.24
CA HIS A 584 16.59 -14.49 -24.13
C HIS A 584 15.64 -13.51 -24.84
N GLY A 585 15.84 -12.20 -24.68
CA GLY A 585 15.09 -11.16 -25.40
C GLY A 585 15.37 -11.09 -26.90
N GLY A 586 14.68 -10.17 -27.59
CA GLY A 586 14.82 -9.90 -29.01
C GLY A 586 14.11 -10.91 -29.94
N ASP A 587 13.83 -10.50 -31.18
CA ASP A 587 13.39 -11.40 -32.26
C ASP A 587 14.57 -11.85 -33.11
N ASN A 588 15.17 -12.99 -32.77
CA ASN A 588 16.43 -13.45 -33.38
C ASN A 588 16.21 -14.32 -34.64
N THR A 589 15.06 -14.20 -35.30
CA THR A 589 14.64 -15.10 -36.37
C THR A 589 14.78 -14.51 -37.78
N GLY A 590 15.32 -13.29 -37.89
CA GLY A 590 15.64 -12.66 -39.18
C GLY A 590 15.25 -11.18 -39.28
N ASP A 591 14.59 -10.60 -38.28
CA ASP A 591 14.39 -9.14 -38.17
C ASP A 591 15.75 -8.43 -37.99
N THR A 592 15.86 -7.22 -38.51
CA THR A 592 17.03 -6.35 -38.37
C THR A 592 17.02 -5.52 -37.10
N ASN A 593 15.90 -5.47 -36.37
CA ASN A 593 15.75 -4.68 -35.14
C ASN A 593 15.56 -5.59 -33.92
N THR A 594 16.64 -6.26 -33.49
CA THR A 594 16.61 -7.24 -32.41
C THR A 594 17.10 -6.69 -31.07
N GLN A 595 17.44 -5.41 -30.99
CA GLN A 595 18.02 -4.76 -29.82
C GLN A 595 17.15 -4.86 -28.56
N ALA A 596 17.80 -4.90 -27.39
CA ALA A 596 17.08 -4.89 -26.12
C ALA A 596 16.63 -3.48 -25.72
N ILE A 597 17.48 -2.48 -25.93
CA ILE A 597 17.22 -1.06 -25.67
C ILE A 597 17.09 -0.34 -27.01
N ASP A 598 15.90 0.17 -27.31
CA ASP A 598 15.60 0.81 -28.59
C ASP A 598 15.17 2.27 -28.45
N VAL A 599 15.75 3.15 -29.26
CA VAL A 599 15.32 4.54 -29.36
C VAL A 599 15.01 4.87 -30.80
N HIS A 600 13.72 4.97 -31.10
CA HIS A 600 13.23 5.30 -32.44
C HIS A 600 13.66 6.71 -32.88
N GLY A 601 13.92 6.84 -34.18
CA GLY A 601 13.87 8.13 -34.86
C GLY A 601 12.44 8.47 -35.31
N GLN A 602 12.18 9.73 -35.60
CA GLN A 602 10.89 10.20 -36.12
C GLN A 602 10.81 10.24 -37.66
N GLY A 603 11.89 9.87 -38.34
CA GLY A 603 12.03 9.95 -39.80
C GLY A 603 12.25 8.60 -40.48
N THR A 604 11.85 8.55 -41.74
CA THR A 604 12.14 7.45 -42.68
C THR A 604 13.37 7.79 -43.52
N CYS A 605 14.37 6.92 -43.55
CA CYS A 605 15.58 7.15 -44.34
C CYS A 605 15.72 6.15 -45.49
N THR A 606 15.43 6.62 -46.72
CA THR A 606 15.57 5.82 -47.96
C THR A 606 16.82 6.14 -48.79
N THR A 607 17.64 7.13 -48.39
CA THR A 607 18.65 7.74 -49.28
C THR A 607 20.08 7.88 -48.74
N LEU A 608 20.42 7.36 -47.55
CA LEU A 608 21.76 7.49 -46.97
C LEU A 608 22.74 6.34 -47.29
N GLY A 609 22.42 5.45 -48.23
CA GLY A 609 23.31 4.31 -48.56
C GLY A 609 23.39 3.25 -47.45
N ILE A 610 22.53 3.35 -46.43
CA ILE A 610 22.27 2.32 -45.43
C ILE A 610 21.44 1.23 -46.12
N PRO A 611 21.86 -0.05 -46.15
CA PRO A 611 21.21 -1.09 -46.97
C PRO A 611 19.76 -1.43 -46.57
N PHE A 612 19.24 -0.88 -45.46
CA PHE A 612 17.97 -1.27 -44.83
C PHE A 612 17.15 -0.04 -44.37
N GLY A 613 16.84 0.86 -45.30
CA GLY A 613 16.09 2.08 -45.01
C GLY A 613 14.61 1.83 -44.67
N GLY A 614 14.29 1.64 -43.38
CA GLY A 614 12.92 1.51 -42.86
C GLY A 614 12.42 2.78 -42.13
N ASP A 615 11.14 2.78 -41.75
CA ASP A 615 10.53 3.82 -40.91
C ASP A 615 11.19 3.87 -39.52
N HIS A 616 11.19 5.05 -38.90
CA HIS A 616 11.75 5.31 -37.56
C HIS A 616 13.28 5.10 -37.41
N ASN A 617 14.02 5.16 -38.51
CA ASN A 617 15.47 4.94 -38.53
C ASN A 617 16.32 6.21 -38.61
N CYS A 618 15.72 7.40 -38.54
CA CYS A 618 16.46 8.64 -38.55
C CYS A 618 15.67 9.85 -38.07
N GLY A 619 16.28 11.04 -38.15
CA GLY A 619 15.66 12.29 -37.71
C GLY A 619 15.79 12.50 -36.20
N PRO A 620 14.99 13.39 -35.61
CA PRO A 620 14.92 13.57 -34.15
C PRO A 620 14.56 12.27 -33.44
N ALA A 621 15.09 12.07 -32.24
CA ALA A 621 14.87 10.88 -31.42
C ALA A 621 14.76 11.24 -29.94
N GLY A 622 13.76 12.05 -29.57
CA GLY A 622 13.54 12.48 -28.20
C GLY A 622 14.56 13.49 -27.69
N GLU A 623 14.62 13.62 -26.37
CA GLU A 623 15.41 14.64 -25.69
C GLU A 623 16.67 14.07 -25.03
N TYR A 624 16.51 13.31 -23.95
CA TYR A 624 17.63 12.76 -23.18
C TYR A 624 17.35 11.33 -22.71
N TYR A 625 18.39 10.50 -22.82
CA TYR A 625 18.37 9.14 -22.30
C TYR A 625 19.62 8.89 -21.48
N ASP A 626 19.46 8.21 -20.36
CA ASP A 626 20.59 7.80 -19.53
C ASP A 626 20.50 6.32 -19.19
N ALA A 627 21.46 5.53 -19.64
CA ALA A 627 21.55 4.10 -19.39
C ALA A 627 22.83 3.81 -18.60
N GLU A 628 22.71 3.66 -17.28
CA GLU A 628 23.86 3.36 -16.43
C GLU A 628 23.67 2.24 -15.40
N TYR A 629 24.78 1.60 -15.04
CA TYR A 629 24.84 0.56 -14.01
C TYR A 629 23.95 -0.67 -14.30
N ASN A 630 23.57 -0.87 -15.56
CA ASN A 630 22.78 -2.03 -15.97
C ASN A 630 23.69 -3.23 -16.21
N THR A 631 23.14 -4.43 -16.02
CA THR A 631 23.75 -5.68 -16.50
C THR A 631 22.96 -6.16 -17.69
N ILE A 632 23.64 -6.37 -18.81
CA ILE A 632 23.02 -6.72 -20.08
C ILE A 632 23.66 -8.01 -20.59
N GLU A 633 22.95 -9.11 -20.39
CA GLU A 633 23.36 -10.47 -20.78
C GLU A 633 22.93 -10.82 -22.22
N TYR A 634 22.09 -9.97 -22.83
CA TYR A 634 21.66 -10.10 -24.21
C TYR A 634 22.83 -10.01 -25.20
N THR A 635 22.96 -11.01 -26.08
CA THR A 635 24.06 -11.11 -27.06
C THR A 635 23.63 -11.50 -28.47
N ALA A 636 22.34 -11.68 -28.72
CA ALA A 636 21.87 -12.11 -30.04
C ALA A 636 21.84 -10.96 -31.07
N GLY A 637 21.96 -9.71 -30.61
CA GLY A 637 22.10 -8.49 -31.41
C GLY A 637 22.78 -7.37 -30.62
N PRO A 638 22.74 -6.12 -31.12
CA PRO A 638 23.19 -4.97 -30.34
C PRO A 638 22.34 -4.82 -29.08
N ALA A 639 22.97 -4.55 -27.94
CA ALA A 639 22.27 -4.28 -26.69
C ALA A 639 21.47 -2.97 -26.76
N VAL A 640 22.05 -1.94 -27.38
CA VAL A 640 21.47 -0.60 -27.51
C VAL A 640 21.46 -0.19 -28.98
N HIS A 641 20.32 0.28 -29.48
CA HIS A 641 20.21 0.91 -30.78
C HIS A 641 19.61 2.31 -30.68
N LEU A 642 20.41 3.33 -30.98
CA LEU A 642 19.95 4.71 -31.14
C LEU A 642 19.73 5.03 -32.62
N ARG A 643 18.47 5.04 -33.03
CA ARG A 643 18.11 5.10 -34.45
C ARG A 643 18.05 6.53 -35.00
N GLY A 644 17.89 7.55 -34.16
CA GLY A 644 17.93 8.96 -34.57
C GLY A 644 18.86 9.84 -33.73
N ILE A 645 18.57 11.14 -33.67
CA ILE A 645 19.38 12.16 -32.99
C ILE A 645 18.56 12.77 -31.84
N PRO A 646 18.89 12.47 -30.57
CA PRO A 646 18.29 13.14 -29.42
C PRO A 646 18.64 14.63 -29.40
N SER A 647 17.77 15.47 -28.83
CA SER A 647 18.01 16.92 -28.75
C SER A 647 19.08 17.29 -27.71
N ILE A 648 19.30 16.44 -26.70
CA ILE A 648 20.41 16.53 -25.75
C ILE A 648 21.45 15.45 -26.05
N THR A 649 21.25 14.20 -25.63
CA THR A 649 22.14 13.05 -25.90
C THR A 649 21.55 11.73 -25.39
N MET A 650 22.26 10.63 -25.61
CA MET A 650 22.08 9.36 -24.90
C MET A 650 23.39 9.01 -24.18
N ASP A 651 23.36 9.02 -22.85
CA ASP A 651 24.49 8.59 -22.03
C ASP A 651 24.44 7.07 -21.82
N VAL A 652 25.58 6.40 -22.06
CA VAL A 652 25.73 4.96 -21.84
C VAL A 652 27.01 4.72 -21.06
N ALA A 653 26.93 4.55 -19.75
CA ALA A 653 28.10 4.44 -18.88
C ALA A 653 27.93 3.44 -17.73
N ASN A 654 29.04 2.93 -17.19
CA ASN A 654 29.06 2.06 -16.01
C ASN A 654 28.22 0.76 -16.13
N ASN A 655 27.89 0.32 -17.35
CA ASN A 655 27.14 -0.91 -17.58
C ASN A 655 28.08 -2.11 -17.73
N VAL A 656 27.53 -3.31 -17.52
CA VAL A 656 28.21 -4.57 -17.81
C VAL A 656 27.49 -5.26 -18.97
N PHE A 657 28.21 -5.51 -20.05
CA PHE A 657 27.72 -6.17 -21.26
C PHE A 657 28.36 -7.55 -21.43
N ALA A 658 27.53 -8.54 -21.75
CA ALA A 658 27.98 -9.83 -22.22
C ALA A 658 28.57 -9.77 -23.64
N ASN A 659 28.15 -8.80 -24.48
CA ASN A 659 28.75 -8.53 -25.79
C ASN A 659 30.25 -8.29 -25.66
N SER A 660 31.04 -8.79 -26.62
CA SER A 660 32.51 -8.77 -26.55
C SER A 660 33.15 -7.39 -26.64
N SER A 661 32.46 -6.41 -27.21
CA SER A 661 33.00 -5.06 -27.42
C SER A 661 31.89 -4.01 -27.51
N ALA A 662 32.27 -2.74 -27.42
CA ALA A 662 31.35 -1.63 -27.64
C ALA A 662 30.75 -1.63 -29.04
N ASP A 663 31.53 -2.01 -30.07
CA ASP A 663 31.06 -2.08 -31.46
C ASP A 663 30.00 -3.18 -31.66
N ASP A 664 30.03 -4.23 -30.85
CA ASP A 664 29.02 -5.30 -30.88
C ASP A 664 27.78 -4.95 -30.04
N ALA A 665 27.97 -4.16 -28.98
CA ALA A 665 26.91 -3.84 -28.01
C ALA A 665 26.09 -2.62 -28.40
N LEU A 666 26.69 -1.64 -29.08
CA LEU A 666 26.13 -0.31 -29.24
C LEU A 666 26.04 0.06 -30.72
N GLU A 667 24.81 0.27 -31.20
CA GLU A 667 24.54 0.73 -32.55
C GLU A 667 23.96 2.15 -32.55
N SER A 668 24.54 3.05 -33.35
CA SER A 668 23.94 4.36 -33.65
C SER A 668 23.95 4.61 -35.14
N ASN A 669 22.80 5.00 -35.68
CA ASN A 669 22.68 5.42 -37.08
C ASN A 669 23.40 6.76 -37.34
N PHE A 670 23.71 7.53 -36.30
CA PHE A 670 24.34 8.84 -36.37
C PHE A 670 25.55 8.92 -35.41
N PRO A 671 26.78 8.70 -35.91
CA PRO A 671 27.97 8.68 -35.05
C PRO A 671 28.10 9.93 -34.17
N GLY A 672 28.41 9.72 -32.89
CA GLY A 672 28.60 10.79 -31.91
C GLY A 672 27.35 11.25 -31.15
N THR A 673 26.19 10.59 -31.34
CA THR A 673 24.97 10.85 -30.57
C THR A 673 24.91 10.16 -29.22
N MET A 674 25.59 9.02 -29.09
CA MET A 674 25.85 8.36 -27.79
C MET A 674 27.11 8.92 -27.15
N THR A 675 27.02 9.31 -25.88
CA THR A 675 28.14 9.83 -25.08
C THR A 675 28.47 8.93 -23.90
N ASN A 676 29.63 9.19 -23.28
CA ASN A 676 30.12 8.49 -22.08
C ASN A 676 30.34 6.96 -22.21
N VAL A 677 30.27 6.42 -23.43
CA VAL A 677 30.55 4.99 -23.75
C VAL A 677 31.88 4.49 -23.19
N GLY A 678 32.91 5.35 -23.11
CA GLY A 678 34.22 5.00 -22.56
C GLY A 678 34.32 5.04 -21.04
N ILE A 679 33.26 5.38 -20.32
CA ILE A 679 33.25 5.57 -18.87
C ILE A 679 32.63 4.34 -18.21
N GLY A 680 33.47 3.53 -17.55
CA GLY A 680 33.02 2.46 -16.65
C GLY A 680 32.33 1.25 -17.29
N ASN A 681 32.02 1.27 -18.59
CA ASN A 681 31.44 0.12 -19.27
C ASN A 681 32.43 -1.06 -19.32
N VAL A 682 31.94 -2.25 -19.01
CA VAL A 682 32.67 -3.52 -19.08
C VAL A 682 32.04 -4.39 -20.17
N PHE A 683 32.86 -4.95 -21.06
CA PHE A 683 32.42 -5.80 -22.17
C PHE A 683 32.99 -7.22 -22.02
N GLY A 684 32.31 -8.21 -22.59
CA GLY A 684 32.70 -9.62 -22.57
C GLY A 684 32.53 -10.28 -21.21
N HIS A 685 31.68 -9.74 -20.35
CA HIS A 685 31.40 -10.28 -19.02
C HIS A 685 29.96 -10.79 -18.96
N ASN A 686 29.80 -12.10 -19.11
CA ASN A 686 28.51 -12.78 -18.97
C ASN A 686 28.41 -13.35 -17.54
N ALA A 687 27.58 -12.75 -16.70
CA ALA A 687 27.38 -13.21 -15.32
C ALA A 687 26.35 -14.35 -15.25
N PHE A 688 25.47 -14.48 -16.24
CA PHE A 688 24.43 -15.49 -16.28
C PHE A 688 25.01 -16.92 -16.31
N ASP A 689 25.97 -17.18 -17.20
CA ASP A 689 26.57 -18.51 -17.43
C ASP A 689 27.75 -18.82 -16.51
N THR A 690 28.39 -17.77 -15.97
CA THR A 690 29.68 -17.92 -15.25
C THR A 690 29.54 -17.88 -13.74
N THR A 691 28.38 -17.47 -13.21
CA THR A 691 28.15 -17.47 -11.76
C THR A 691 27.64 -18.85 -11.33
N PRO A 692 28.38 -19.59 -10.48
CA PRO A 692 27.94 -20.90 -10.01
C PRO A 692 26.62 -20.75 -9.23
N THR A 693 25.66 -21.64 -9.49
CA THR A 693 24.51 -21.81 -8.60
C THR A 693 25.02 -22.14 -7.21
N THR A 694 24.83 -21.21 -6.29
CA THR A 694 25.23 -21.37 -4.89
C THR A 694 24.15 -22.15 -4.14
N ASN A 695 24.52 -23.00 -3.18
CA ASN A 695 23.57 -23.68 -2.28
C ASN A 695 22.97 -22.71 -1.22
N ALA A 696 22.72 -21.46 -1.59
CA ALA A 696 22.39 -20.37 -0.68
C ALA A 696 20.89 -20.08 -0.77
N ASP A 697 20.20 -20.08 0.36
CA ASP A 697 18.75 -19.90 0.50
C ASP A 697 18.47 -18.50 1.07
N PHE A 698 18.37 -17.50 0.19
CA PHE A 698 18.21 -16.08 0.54
C PHE A 698 16.81 -15.78 1.06
N ASP A 699 15.78 -16.44 0.52
CA ASP A 699 14.39 -16.23 0.92
C ASP A 699 13.92 -17.11 2.10
N GLY A 700 14.76 -18.05 2.53
CA GLY A 700 14.59 -18.89 3.72
C GLY A 700 13.58 -20.01 3.52
N ASP A 701 13.32 -20.43 2.27
CA ASP A 701 12.35 -21.47 1.95
C ASP A 701 12.89 -22.91 2.03
N GLY A 702 14.17 -23.05 2.34
CA GLY A 702 14.89 -24.32 2.41
C GLY A 702 15.41 -24.82 1.07
N LYS A 703 15.33 -24.03 -0.01
CA LYS A 703 15.84 -24.35 -1.34
C LYS A 703 16.95 -23.38 -1.77
N PRO A 704 17.95 -23.86 -2.54
CA PRO A 704 18.97 -22.99 -3.09
C PRO A 704 18.43 -22.00 -4.12
N ASP A 705 18.74 -20.73 -3.90
CA ASP A 705 18.48 -19.64 -4.84
C ASP A 705 19.67 -19.40 -5.77
N ARG A 706 19.36 -18.89 -6.96
CA ARG A 706 20.40 -18.47 -7.90
C ARG A 706 20.88 -17.08 -7.50
N PHE A 707 22.18 -16.93 -7.26
CA PHE A 707 22.81 -15.65 -6.99
C PHE A 707 23.61 -15.18 -8.21
N LEU A 708 23.53 -13.88 -8.53
CA LEU A 708 24.31 -13.22 -9.57
C LEU A 708 25.09 -12.03 -9.00
N ALA A 709 26.41 -12.07 -9.15
CA ALA A 709 27.28 -10.92 -8.91
C ALA A 709 27.84 -10.43 -10.24
N THR A 710 27.19 -9.40 -10.78
CA THR A 710 27.34 -9.04 -12.20
C THR A 710 28.48 -8.09 -12.47
N GLY A 711 29.05 -7.45 -11.44
CA GLY A 711 29.99 -6.34 -11.58
C GLY A 711 29.33 -4.97 -11.78
N ALA A 712 27.99 -4.91 -11.81
CA ALA A 712 27.21 -3.68 -11.66
C ALA A 712 26.18 -3.78 -10.52
N GLY A 713 25.60 -4.97 -10.33
CA GLY A 713 24.62 -5.26 -9.31
C GLY A 713 24.77 -6.65 -8.72
N LEU A 714 24.11 -6.84 -7.58
CA LEU A 714 23.99 -8.12 -6.88
C LEU A 714 22.52 -8.50 -6.87
N TRP A 715 22.23 -9.71 -7.33
CA TRP A 715 20.87 -10.20 -7.49
C TRP A 715 20.74 -11.61 -6.94
N TYR A 716 19.55 -11.96 -6.47
CA TYR A 716 19.18 -13.36 -6.39
C TYR A 716 17.82 -13.61 -7.06
N GLN A 717 17.65 -14.83 -7.53
CA GLN A 717 16.39 -15.37 -8.02
C GLN A 717 15.95 -16.46 -7.04
N ALA A 718 14.83 -16.22 -6.39
CA ALA A 718 14.16 -17.19 -5.53
C ALA A 718 13.88 -18.48 -6.30
N SER A 719 13.92 -19.63 -5.64
CA SER A 719 13.65 -20.92 -6.28
C SER A 719 12.18 -21.35 -6.17
N SER A 720 11.50 -21.60 -7.30
CA SER A 720 10.12 -22.12 -7.26
C SER A 720 10.03 -23.54 -6.69
N MET A 721 8.91 -23.86 -6.04
CA MET A 721 8.51 -25.24 -5.75
C MET A 721 8.40 -26.06 -7.05
N PRO A 722 8.67 -27.39 -6.99
CA PRO A 722 8.55 -28.24 -8.16
C PRO A 722 7.10 -28.26 -8.64
N VAL A 723 6.94 -28.13 -9.94
CA VAL A 723 5.70 -28.43 -10.63
C VAL A 723 5.24 -29.84 -10.22
N ALA A 724 3.95 -30.02 -9.93
CA ALA A 724 3.42 -31.33 -9.59
C ALA A 724 3.62 -32.29 -10.78
N HIS A 725 4.54 -33.23 -10.63
CA HIS A 725 4.70 -34.33 -11.60
C HIS A 725 3.57 -35.33 -11.38
N GLY A 726 2.80 -35.59 -12.44
CA GLY A 726 1.92 -36.76 -12.47
C GLY A 726 2.73 -38.05 -12.47
N ASN A 727 2.10 -39.16 -12.08
CA ASN A 727 2.70 -40.51 -12.14
C ASN A 727 3.04 -40.98 -13.59
N ASP A 728 2.75 -40.16 -14.59
CA ASP A 728 3.05 -40.37 -16.01
C ASP A 728 4.35 -39.66 -16.47
N GLY A 729 5.02 -38.91 -15.59
CA GLY A 729 6.23 -38.15 -15.94
C GLY A 729 5.95 -36.83 -16.66
N ASN A 730 4.68 -36.44 -16.83
CA ASN A 730 4.31 -35.13 -17.33
C ASN A 730 4.21 -34.11 -16.19
N CYS A 731 4.48 -32.87 -16.55
CA CYS A 731 4.64 -31.74 -15.66
C CYS A 731 3.39 -30.84 -15.83
N TYR A 732 2.59 -30.67 -14.77
CA TYR A 732 1.33 -29.91 -14.84
C TYR A 732 1.49 -28.54 -14.19
N SER A 733 1.73 -27.50 -14.99
CA SER A 733 1.61 -26.11 -14.55
C SER A 733 0.15 -25.67 -14.60
N ILE A 734 -0.31 -24.95 -13.56
CA ILE A 734 -1.59 -24.22 -13.53
C ILE A 734 -1.53 -22.91 -14.33
N ASP A 735 -0.34 -22.52 -14.80
CA ASP A 735 -0.10 -21.36 -15.65
C ASP A 735 0.41 -21.80 -17.05
N PRO A 736 -0.34 -21.54 -18.14
CA PRO A 736 0.08 -21.91 -19.50
C PRO A 736 1.39 -21.27 -19.96
N LEU A 737 1.78 -20.13 -19.37
CA LEU A 737 3.03 -19.40 -19.69
C LEU A 737 4.17 -19.74 -18.72
N HIS A 738 3.93 -20.65 -17.77
CA HIS A 738 4.96 -21.42 -17.10
C HIS A 738 4.93 -22.89 -17.54
N PRO A 739 5.15 -23.24 -18.82
CA PRO A 739 5.42 -24.61 -19.17
C PRO A 739 6.72 -25.03 -18.44
N CYS A 740 6.75 -26.26 -17.93
CA CYS A 740 8.02 -26.86 -17.56
C CYS A 740 8.87 -26.91 -18.82
N ASP A 741 9.93 -26.11 -18.88
CA ASP A 741 10.86 -26.15 -19.99
C ASP A 741 11.43 -27.57 -20.12
N PRO A 742 11.14 -28.29 -21.21
CA PRO A 742 11.70 -29.62 -21.45
C PRO A 742 13.22 -29.59 -21.72
N ASP A 743 13.81 -28.42 -21.94
CA ASP A 743 15.22 -28.22 -22.30
C ASP A 743 16.11 -27.75 -21.12
N GLY A 744 15.55 -27.61 -19.91
CA GLY A 744 16.34 -27.41 -18.68
C GLY A 744 16.75 -25.96 -18.38
N GLY A 745 15.98 -24.97 -18.83
CA GLY A 745 16.09 -23.57 -18.38
C GLY A 745 15.75 -23.38 -16.89
N PRO A 746 16.28 -22.32 -16.25
CA PRO A 746 16.16 -22.10 -14.81
C PRO A 746 14.71 -21.85 -14.39
N ALA A 747 14.34 -22.50 -13.29
CA ALA A 747 13.04 -22.44 -12.66
C ALA A 747 12.58 -20.99 -12.36
N VAL A 748 11.29 -20.76 -12.61
CA VAL A 748 10.57 -19.49 -12.41
C VAL A 748 10.70 -19.01 -10.96
N GLY A 749 11.08 -17.77 -10.70
CA GLY A 749 11.10 -17.27 -9.32
C GLY A 749 11.38 -15.77 -9.21
N ARG A 750 10.96 -15.17 -8.09
CA ARG A 750 11.08 -13.73 -7.84
C ARG A 750 12.55 -13.31 -7.87
N TRP A 751 12.86 -12.34 -8.72
CA TRP A 751 14.15 -11.67 -8.72
C TRP A 751 14.17 -10.55 -7.70
N VAL A 752 15.30 -10.40 -7.00
CA VAL A 752 15.49 -9.36 -5.98
C VAL A 752 16.86 -8.72 -6.15
N PHE A 753 16.87 -7.39 -6.17
CA PHE A 753 18.08 -6.58 -6.19
C PHE A 753 18.62 -6.39 -4.77
N LEU A 754 19.83 -6.86 -4.52
CA LEU A 754 20.47 -6.75 -3.20
C LEU A 754 21.31 -5.48 -3.06
N GLY A 755 21.75 -4.87 -4.17
CA GLY A 755 22.55 -3.65 -4.14
C GLY A 755 23.52 -3.52 -5.31
N GLN A 756 24.06 -2.32 -5.49
CA GLN A 756 25.11 -2.07 -6.48
C GLN A 756 26.47 -2.58 -5.98
N SER A 757 27.23 -3.23 -6.86
CA SER A 757 28.58 -3.67 -6.57
C SER A 757 29.38 -3.85 -7.85
N THR A 758 30.65 -3.46 -7.82
CA THR A 758 31.62 -3.74 -8.90
C THR A 758 32.25 -5.12 -8.79
N ALA A 759 31.87 -5.91 -7.79
CA ALA A 759 32.38 -7.26 -7.60
C ALA A 759 31.73 -8.24 -8.60
N SER A 760 32.56 -9.05 -9.25
CA SER A 760 32.11 -10.26 -9.96
C SER A 760 31.97 -11.44 -9.00
N ALA A 761 31.47 -12.57 -9.49
CA ALA A 761 31.34 -13.82 -8.73
C ALA A 761 32.61 -14.20 -7.92
N SER A 762 33.80 -13.96 -8.48
CA SER A 762 35.08 -14.25 -7.79
C SER A 762 35.40 -13.33 -6.61
N GLY A 763 34.78 -12.15 -6.57
CA GLY A 763 34.97 -11.13 -5.55
C GLY A 763 33.98 -11.20 -4.39
N VAL A 764 33.06 -12.18 -4.40
CA VAL A 764 31.97 -12.33 -3.44
C VAL A 764 32.07 -13.66 -2.69
N GLN A 765 31.67 -13.67 -1.43
CA GLN A 765 31.47 -14.87 -0.62
C GLN A 765 30.09 -14.83 0.02
N LEU A 766 29.36 -15.94 -0.01
CA LEU A 766 28.08 -16.07 0.68
C LEU A 766 28.24 -16.79 2.02
N ARG A 767 27.82 -16.15 3.11
CA ARG A 767 27.94 -16.67 4.48
C ARG A 767 26.88 -16.04 5.37
N ASP A 768 26.28 -16.83 6.25
CA ASP A 768 25.51 -16.32 7.38
C ASP A 768 26.46 -15.67 8.40
N VAL A 769 26.60 -14.34 8.35
CA VAL A 769 27.43 -13.56 9.28
C VAL A 769 26.62 -13.03 10.45
N ASN A 770 25.30 -12.92 10.31
CA ASN A 770 24.42 -12.30 11.29
C ASN A 770 23.75 -13.34 12.24
N GLY A 771 23.77 -14.63 11.87
CA GLY A 771 23.25 -15.76 12.62
C GLY A 771 21.74 -16.01 12.45
N ASP A 772 21.09 -15.44 11.45
CA ASP A 772 19.66 -15.58 11.16
C ASP A 772 19.32 -16.84 10.34
N GLY A 773 20.33 -17.61 9.94
CA GLY A 773 20.17 -18.81 9.13
C GLY A 773 20.07 -18.55 7.62
N ARG A 774 20.22 -17.31 7.15
CA ARG A 774 20.23 -16.90 5.75
C ARG A 774 21.62 -16.48 5.28
N PRO A 775 21.94 -16.62 3.99
CA PRO A 775 23.24 -16.27 3.44
C PRO A 775 23.39 -14.75 3.24
N ASP A 776 24.33 -14.11 3.94
CA ASP A 776 24.71 -12.73 3.65
C ASP A 776 25.77 -12.63 2.54
N VAL A 777 25.77 -11.53 1.80
CA VAL A 777 26.77 -11.26 0.74
C VAL A 777 27.98 -10.53 1.29
N VAL A 778 29.14 -11.20 1.36
CA VAL A 778 30.41 -10.64 1.87
C VAL A 778 31.36 -10.34 0.72
N LEU A 779 31.78 -9.08 0.60
CA LEU A 779 32.75 -8.66 -0.42
C LEU A 779 34.18 -8.93 0.03
N THR A 780 34.98 -9.54 -0.84
CA THR A 780 36.41 -9.85 -0.58
C THR A 780 37.27 -8.60 -0.37
N SER A 781 36.82 -7.42 -0.83
CA SER A 781 37.46 -6.12 -0.67
C SER A 781 37.22 -5.46 0.69
N GLY A 782 36.47 -6.07 1.61
CA GLY A 782 36.26 -5.57 2.98
C GLY A 782 35.08 -4.61 3.17
N LEU A 783 34.17 -4.54 2.19
CA LEU A 783 32.90 -3.83 2.28
C LEU A 783 31.74 -4.75 2.76
N ILE A 784 30.76 -4.09 3.39
CA ILE A 784 29.71 -4.53 4.33
C ILE A 784 28.88 -5.75 3.84
N PRO A 785 28.40 -6.65 4.72
CA PRO A 785 27.38 -7.64 4.38
C PRO A 785 26.10 -6.95 3.88
N LEU A 786 25.68 -7.24 2.64
CA LEU A 786 24.30 -6.95 2.26
C LEU A 786 23.44 -8.03 2.91
N LEU A 787 22.62 -7.59 3.88
CA LEU A 787 21.67 -8.44 4.58
C LEU A 787 20.60 -8.87 3.57
N THR A 788 20.21 -10.13 3.61
CA THR A 788 18.99 -10.58 2.94
C THR A 788 17.80 -9.79 3.51
N GLU A 789 16.86 -9.38 2.65
CA GLU A 789 15.65 -8.64 3.06
C GLU A 789 15.06 -9.22 4.35
N PRO A 790 14.79 -8.41 5.39
CA PRO A 790 13.86 -8.83 6.43
C PRO A 790 12.49 -9.06 5.78
N VAL A 791 11.77 -10.10 6.22
CA VAL A 791 10.42 -10.45 5.74
C VAL A 791 9.58 -9.18 5.56
N GLU A 792 9.26 -8.84 4.30
CA GLU A 792 8.36 -7.74 3.97
C GLU A 792 6.97 -8.06 4.55
N ASP A 793 6.63 -7.42 5.67
CA ASP A 793 5.26 -7.27 6.08
C ASP A 793 4.62 -6.25 5.13
N ASN A 794 3.80 -6.75 4.19
CA ASN A 794 3.10 -5.98 3.17
C ASN A 794 1.97 -5.10 3.76
N THR A 795 1.90 -4.98 5.09
CA THR A 795 1.11 -3.95 5.76
C THR A 795 1.93 -2.66 5.79
N SER A 796 1.40 -1.61 5.18
CA SER A 796 2.01 -0.28 5.12
C SER A 796 2.53 0.21 6.48
N GLN A 797 3.83 0.01 6.75
CA GLN A 797 4.57 0.77 7.74
C GLN A 797 5.56 1.64 6.95
N PRO A 798 5.47 2.99 6.98
CA PRO A 798 6.69 3.76 6.77
C PRO A 798 7.67 3.26 7.83
N LEU A 799 8.91 2.92 7.45
CA LEU A 799 9.98 2.60 8.39
C LEU A 799 10.01 3.69 9.48
N ASN A 800 9.38 3.42 10.63
CA ASN A 800 9.54 4.23 11.80
C ASN A 800 11.02 4.12 12.12
N ALA A 801 11.75 5.23 11.98
CA ALA A 801 13.10 5.32 12.49
C ALA A 801 13.03 4.91 13.96
N GLY A 802 13.52 3.70 14.27
CA GLY A 802 13.71 3.28 15.65
C GLY A 802 14.50 4.35 16.41
N PRO A 803 14.45 4.37 17.76
CA PRO A 803 15.12 5.39 18.55
C PRO A 803 16.57 5.56 18.07
N GLN A 804 16.87 6.73 17.50
CA GLN A 804 18.18 7.00 16.92
C GLN A 804 19.25 6.79 18.01
N LEU A 805 20.19 5.89 17.76
CA LEU A 805 21.36 5.74 18.62
C LEU A 805 22.14 7.06 18.64
N PRO A 806 22.41 7.65 19.81
CA PRO A 806 23.22 8.86 19.90
C PRO A 806 24.62 8.61 19.32
N ASP A 807 25.09 9.50 18.45
CA ASP A 807 26.48 9.46 17.98
C ASP A 807 27.44 9.69 19.17
N VAL A 808 28.22 8.67 19.49
CA VAL A 808 29.22 8.66 20.56
C VAL A 808 30.66 8.65 20.02
N ARG A 809 30.87 8.84 18.71
CA ARG A 809 32.21 8.96 18.12
C ARG A 809 32.95 10.16 18.71
N GLY A 810 34.21 9.94 19.11
CA GLY A 810 35.06 10.98 19.71
C GLY A 810 34.83 11.29 21.19
N TYR A 811 33.88 10.62 21.87
CA TYR A 811 33.66 10.76 23.32
C TYR A 811 34.49 9.77 24.12
N THR A 812 34.81 10.11 25.38
CA THR A 812 35.42 9.15 26.30
C THR A 812 34.42 8.04 26.66
N SER A 813 34.91 6.88 27.09
CA SER A 813 34.05 5.76 27.50
C SER A 813 33.06 6.13 28.62
N ALA A 814 33.41 7.07 29.51
CA ALA A 814 32.51 7.57 30.55
C ALA A 814 31.41 8.49 29.98
N ASP A 815 31.74 9.36 29.03
CA ASP A 815 30.79 10.30 28.42
C ASP A 815 29.82 9.59 27.47
N ALA A 816 30.30 8.57 26.74
CA ALA A 816 29.46 7.72 25.88
C ALA A 816 28.41 6.95 26.70
N VAL A 817 28.79 6.40 27.86
CA VAL A 817 27.85 5.73 28.79
C VAL A 817 26.81 6.72 29.33
N GLY A 818 27.23 7.95 29.66
CA GLY A 818 26.32 9.01 30.09
C GLY A 818 25.27 9.37 29.03
N LYS A 819 25.69 9.50 27.77
CA LYS A 819 24.81 9.77 26.63
C LYS A 819 23.83 8.65 26.33
N LEU A 820 24.29 7.39 26.38
CA LEU A 820 23.43 6.23 26.14
C LEU A 820 22.36 6.09 27.24
N ARG A 821 22.72 6.29 28.52
CA ARG A 821 21.73 6.31 29.60
C ARG A 821 20.73 7.47 29.48
N ALA A 822 21.19 8.65 29.07
CA ALA A 822 20.33 9.81 28.86
C ALA A 822 19.33 9.61 27.70
N ALA A 823 19.67 8.76 26.73
CA ALA A 823 18.80 8.33 25.64
C ALA A 823 17.97 7.07 25.97
N GLY A 824 17.92 6.64 27.23
CA GLY A 824 17.07 5.54 27.70
C GLY A 824 17.67 4.14 27.60
N TYR A 825 18.94 4.00 27.20
CA TYR A 825 19.59 2.68 27.05
C TYR A 825 20.15 2.15 28.38
N PRO A 826 19.86 0.89 28.77
CA PRO A 826 20.40 0.27 29.98
C PRO A 826 21.86 -0.14 29.79
N VAL A 827 22.80 0.62 30.35
CA VAL A 827 24.25 0.32 30.31
C VAL A 827 24.74 -0.06 31.71
N SER A 828 25.69 -0.98 31.86
CA SER A 828 26.35 -1.27 33.16
C SER A 828 27.80 -0.79 33.16
N GLN A 829 28.33 -0.40 34.31
CA GLN A 829 29.70 0.11 34.45
C GLN A 829 30.58 -1.01 35.00
N THR A 830 31.75 -1.24 34.37
CA THR A 830 32.94 -2.01 34.80
C THR A 830 33.12 -3.45 34.26
N CYS A 831 34.05 -3.62 33.30
CA CYS A 831 34.87 -4.84 33.16
C CYS A 831 36.36 -4.45 33.24
N LEU A 832 37.13 -5.14 34.08
CA LEU A 832 38.58 -4.99 34.25
C LEU A 832 39.25 -6.31 33.87
N ASN A 833 40.25 -6.26 32.98
CA ASN A 833 41.07 -7.42 32.58
C ASN A 833 40.28 -8.63 32.02
N GLY A 834 39.29 -8.38 31.15
CA GLY A 834 38.69 -9.43 30.31
C GLY A 834 37.85 -10.49 31.04
N ASN A 835 37.52 -10.31 32.33
CA ASN A 835 36.64 -11.23 33.06
C ASN A 835 35.34 -10.52 33.44
N CYS A 836 34.29 -10.74 32.65
CA CYS A 836 32.93 -10.27 32.95
C CYS A 836 32.12 -11.50 33.43
N THR A 837 31.61 -11.46 34.67
CA THR A 837 30.62 -12.44 35.15
C THR A 837 29.30 -11.69 35.37
N HIS A 838 28.26 -11.95 34.56
CA HIS A 838 26.82 -11.98 34.91
C HIS A 838 25.91 -12.06 33.65
N PRO A 839 24.66 -12.57 33.76
CA PRO A 839 23.90 -13.05 32.61
C PRO A 839 22.91 -12.06 31.97
N ASN A 840 22.67 -10.86 32.52
CA ASN A 840 21.49 -10.05 32.17
C ASN A 840 21.77 -8.55 31.90
N SER A 841 22.75 -8.21 31.06
CA SER A 841 22.95 -6.81 30.61
C SER A 841 23.19 -6.71 29.11
N ASP A 842 22.54 -5.76 28.44
CA ASP A 842 22.44 -5.70 26.97
C ASP A 842 23.60 -5.01 26.25
N PHE A 843 24.47 -4.27 26.94
CA PHE A 843 25.65 -3.60 26.38
C PHE A 843 26.89 -3.75 27.27
N VAL A 844 28.05 -4.09 26.68
CA VAL A 844 29.34 -4.22 27.38
C VAL A 844 30.42 -3.39 26.65
N LEU A 845 31.17 -2.56 27.40
CA LEU A 845 32.31 -1.78 26.89
C LEU A 845 33.62 -2.25 27.56
N SER A 846 34.63 -2.57 26.77
CA SER A 846 35.96 -2.98 27.24
C SER A 846 36.87 -1.75 27.48
N GLN A 847 37.65 -1.75 28.56
CA GLN A 847 38.57 -0.64 28.90
C GLN A 847 39.95 -0.72 28.23
N ASP A 848 40.30 -1.81 27.55
CA ASP A 848 41.71 -2.10 27.20
C ASP A 848 42.07 -2.01 25.70
N GLN A 849 41.40 -1.18 24.88
CA GLN A 849 41.80 -0.95 23.48
C GLN A 849 41.87 0.54 23.13
N PRO A 850 42.73 0.96 22.16
CA PRO A 850 42.86 2.36 21.76
C PRO A 850 41.51 2.91 21.25
N PRO A 851 41.30 4.23 21.28
CA PRO A 851 40.00 4.85 21.05
C PRO A 851 39.47 4.48 19.66
N GLY A 852 38.39 3.68 19.61
CA GLY A 852 37.72 3.36 18.35
C GLY A 852 36.92 2.06 18.28
N ILE A 853 36.87 1.21 19.31
CA ILE A 853 36.20 -0.11 19.20
C ILE A 853 35.20 -0.33 20.33
N ALA A 854 33.92 -0.43 19.99
CA ALA A 854 32.89 -1.04 20.83
C ALA A 854 32.52 -2.40 20.23
N VAL A 855 32.51 -3.46 21.05
CA VAL A 855 32.09 -4.82 20.65
C VAL A 855 30.76 -5.10 21.34
N ALA A 856 29.71 -5.38 20.57
CA ALA A 856 28.44 -5.89 21.08
C ALA A 856 28.31 -7.39 20.80
N THR A 857 27.99 -8.18 21.82
CA THR A 857 27.50 -9.57 21.67
C THR A 857 26.37 -9.76 22.67
N ARG A 858 25.24 -10.36 22.27
CA ARG A 858 24.16 -10.78 23.18
C ARG A 858 24.15 -12.31 23.31
N GLY A 859 23.98 -12.77 24.55
CA GLY A 859 23.86 -14.18 24.92
C GLY A 859 22.49 -14.77 24.62
N ALA A 860 22.46 -16.11 24.57
CA ALA A 860 21.43 -16.96 23.98
C ALA A 860 19.99 -16.74 24.48
N ASN A 861 19.07 -16.88 23.50
CA ASN A 861 17.62 -17.06 23.53
C ASN A 861 16.77 -15.78 23.31
N LEU A 862 16.04 -15.79 22.16
CA LEU A 862 15.07 -14.82 21.59
C LEU A 862 15.66 -13.77 20.61
N HIS A 863 15.30 -13.91 19.31
CA HIS A 863 15.25 -12.99 18.12
C HIS A 863 16.19 -11.74 17.99
N PRO A 864 16.51 -11.26 16.76
CA PRO A 864 17.89 -11.17 16.26
C PRO A 864 18.73 -9.93 16.69
N PRO A 865 20.08 -10.03 16.55
CA PRO A 865 21.06 -8.99 16.88
C PRO A 865 21.16 -7.86 15.83
N VAL A 866 21.37 -6.62 16.29
CA VAL A 866 21.73 -5.46 15.44
C VAL A 866 23.25 -5.22 15.55
N LEU A 867 23.99 -5.41 14.46
CA LEU A 867 25.42 -5.08 14.38
C LEU A 867 25.59 -3.66 13.81
N LEU A 868 26.19 -2.73 14.56
CA LEU A 868 26.48 -1.36 14.10
C LEU A 868 27.91 -1.27 13.53
N GLY A 869 28.03 -0.56 12.40
CA GLY A 869 29.19 -0.55 11.52
C GLY A 869 30.55 -0.21 12.14
N ILE A 870 31.59 -0.80 11.54
CA ILE A 870 33.01 -0.55 11.83
C ILE A 870 33.58 0.23 10.63
N GLU A 871 33.92 1.50 10.81
CA GLU A 871 34.70 2.26 9.83
C GLU A 871 36.16 2.27 10.29
N ARG A 872 37.04 1.67 9.50
CA ARG A 872 38.49 1.69 9.78
C ARG A 872 39.06 3.00 9.24
N ILE A 873 39.50 3.88 10.14
CA ILE A 873 40.34 5.02 9.75
C ILE A 873 41.71 4.46 9.34
N THR A 874 42.02 4.49 8.04
CA THR A 874 43.40 4.32 7.56
C THR A 874 44.11 5.67 7.69
N ASN A 875 45.17 5.72 8.49
CA ASN A 875 46.19 6.77 8.36
C ASN A 875 47.10 6.38 7.19
N ASP A 876 46.76 6.88 6.00
CA ASP A 876 47.65 7.43 4.96
C ASP A 876 46.84 7.81 3.71
#